data_AF-A0A9E1SQI2-F1
#
_entry.id   AF-A0A9E1SQI2-F1
#
_cell.length_a   1.000
_cell.length_b   1.000
_cell.length_c   1.000
_cell.angle_alpha   90.00
_cell.angle_beta   90.00
_cell.angle_gamma   90.00
#
_symmetry.space_group_name_H-M   'P 1'
#
loop_
_entity.id
_entity.type
_entity.pdbx_description
1 polymer ?
#
loop_
_entity_poly.entity_id
_entity_poly.type
_entity_poly.pdbx_seq_one_letter_code
_entity_poly.pdbx_strand_id
1 'polypeptide(L)'
;MKNLQYALWPVLILLPESLKAQSTELYPQAEVGSVGLFGGTGLLEMRNARFSNDGELAIGVGQAGGGQNYYATWQATPWLETTLRFSDYNKPSDGIDKGLDIKLRLLEEGKNNPAIAIGLQDMLGDGLFSGEYIVASKRINDFDITAGFGFGSMANRSRLNNISRIFGSSFETRSFSDPGSEQFRFGNYFAGEKMGFFWGIEYKTPVEGLTAKVEYSTVDKSKIAIFEDYKSKTAFNFGLNYKVEKWLEVGAGLQHGNQFAIHFTLKQNMHSPKRLTFAKGPAVDEIRSRQLKNTATSVTDYKGTTDQDIIFERLRLMGYVISSINLSEGHIELEVEPNANAEYSEMATLGAVLENYTEATINFPGRELHASKSDELGKQASDEFRATAINSREREFAEINAQDKALISKSIFDRMQNKKLKPGKILVKENEIIVTKNVAPFDNISRNIGRTVRILSNEAPDNVERFTVVSKESDISLSQVSVLRKDFENIANFNSSPEEILANATIEEPSITLENEPSYETFPKFEYGVLPDVEGHFGSDKNDHFKADLNLKIFGRIDIASGLQLYGEAKQHLIGNIDKIPGSTNPNIHHVRSDIGKYAAEGTTSIRRISLEYIKSPVNDFYTRLTAGHLEAMYSGISGELLYKPHDATFAFGLDMNFVKQRGFDQLLSMRGFKTVTGHASLYYVNKKYDITSKVSIGRYLAKDWGTTIDIYRQFRNGIRIGANATFTDMSDSDFGRGSFDKGIYMTIPFDFFWYKQSRDKARFNFRRLGKNGGQKINHNTDLFDLMSAGQSYRITNGWDRIID
;
A
#
# COMPACT_ATOMS: atom_id res chain seq x y z
N MET A 1 -6.41 -19.15 30.21
CA MET A 1 -7.59 -19.01 29.33
C MET A 1 -8.20 -17.60 29.28
N LYS A 2 -8.21 -16.79 30.35
CA LYS A 2 -8.71 -15.38 30.29
C LYS A 2 -7.89 -14.45 29.36
N ASN A 3 -6.61 -14.72 29.13
CA ASN A 3 -5.75 -13.89 28.27
C ASN A 3 -5.91 -14.16 26.76
N LEU A 4 -6.54 -15.28 26.37
CA LEU A 4 -6.72 -15.67 24.97
C LEU A 4 -7.80 -14.83 24.26
N GLN A 5 -8.77 -14.30 25.03
CA GLN A 5 -9.89 -13.53 24.48
C GLN A 5 -9.47 -12.18 23.90
N TYR A 6 -8.36 -11.59 24.39
CA TYR A 6 -7.92 -10.25 23.96
C TYR A 6 -6.95 -10.27 22.77
N ALA A 7 -6.18 -11.34 22.58
CA ALA A 7 -5.23 -11.47 21.47
C ALA A 7 -5.88 -11.91 20.14
N LEU A 8 -7.01 -12.62 20.22
CA LEU A 8 -7.67 -13.20 19.03
C LEU A 8 -8.70 -12.27 18.38
N TRP A 9 -9.21 -11.25 19.07
CA TRP A 9 -10.24 -10.37 18.53
C TRP A 9 -9.83 -9.58 17.27
N PRO A 10 -8.60 -9.04 17.15
CA PRO A 10 -8.16 -8.40 15.90
C PRO A 10 -7.97 -9.39 14.73
N VAL A 11 -7.67 -10.66 15.04
CA VAL A 11 -7.38 -11.72 14.05
C VAL A 11 -8.66 -12.42 13.58
N LEU A 12 -9.68 -12.54 14.44
CA LEU A 12 -10.98 -13.12 14.12
C LEU A 12 -11.81 -12.27 13.15
N ILE A 13 -11.55 -10.95 13.09
CA ILE A 13 -12.21 -10.02 12.14
C ILE A 13 -11.73 -10.27 10.69
N LEU A 14 -10.67 -11.06 10.47
CA LEU A 14 -10.15 -11.37 9.13
C LEU A 14 -10.63 -12.70 8.54
N LEU A 15 -11.58 -13.42 9.17
CA LEU A 15 -12.08 -14.69 8.64
C LEU A 15 -13.13 -14.47 7.53
N PRO A 16 -12.90 -14.95 6.30
CA PRO A 16 -13.88 -14.89 5.22
C PRO A 16 -14.52 -16.25 4.94
N GLU A 17 -15.81 -16.21 4.56
CA GLU A 17 -16.48 -17.30 3.86
C GLU A 17 -15.77 -17.61 2.54
N SER A 18 -15.76 -18.91 2.20
CA SER A 18 -15.06 -19.47 1.05
C SER A 18 -15.77 -19.16 -0.27
N LEU A 19 -15.06 -18.56 -1.22
CA LEU A 19 -15.33 -18.71 -2.65
C LEU A 19 -14.05 -19.15 -3.35
N LYS A 20 -14.15 -20.28 -4.07
CA LYS A 20 -13.07 -20.86 -4.87
C LYS A 20 -12.79 -19.96 -6.07
N ALA A 21 -11.61 -19.35 -6.12
CA ALA A 21 -11.05 -18.81 -7.35
C ALA A 21 -9.84 -19.67 -7.74
N GLN A 22 -9.92 -20.25 -8.92
CA GLN A 22 -8.89 -21.07 -9.53
C GLN A 22 -8.10 -20.17 -10.49
N SER A 23 -6.88 -19.80 -10.14
CA SER A 23 -5.93 -19.20 -11.08
C SER A 23 -4.87 -20.24 -11.44
N THR A 24 -4.72 -20.49 -12.73
CA THR A 24 -3.65 -21.27 -13.34
C THR A 24 -2.42 -20.39 -13.52
N GLU A 25 -1.36 -20.62 -12.74
CA GLU A 25 -0.04 -20.04 -12.97
C GLU A 25 0.91 -21.07 -13.60
N LEU A 26 1.66 -20.63 -14.62
CA LEU A 26 2.41 -21.45 -15.58
C LEU A 26 3.92 -21.58 -15.26
N TYR A 27 4.33 -21.31 -14.03
CA TYR A 27 5.69 -21.53 -13.55
C TYR A 27 5.66 -22.31 -12.24
N PRO A 28 6.56 -23.30 -12.00
CA PRO A 28 6.68 -23.91 -10.70
C PRO A 28 7.16 -22.83 -9.72
N GLN A 29 6.22 -22.24 -8.96
CA GLN A 29 6.58 -21.37 -7.83
C GLN A 29 7.56 -22.16 -6.94
N ALA A 30 8.63 -21.49 -6.49
CA ALA A 30 9.44 -22.03 -5.41
C ALA A 30 8.50 -22.32 -4.24
N GLU A 31 8.23 -23.59 -3.97
CA GLU A 31 7.19 -23.92 -2.99
C GLU A 31 7.54 -23.35 -1.62
N VAL A 32 6.53 -22.71 -1.04
CA VAL A 32 6.55 -22.12 0.29
C VAL A 32 6.91 -23.17 1.34
N GLY A 33 8.03 -22.93 2.02
CA GLY A 33 8.45 -23.77 3.15
C GLY A 33 7.44 -23.72 4.29
N SER A 34 7.45 -24.77 5.10
CA SER A 34 6.59 -24.90 6.28
C SER A 34 7.06 -23.97 7.40
N VAL A 35 6.15 -23.55 8.28
CA VAL A 35 6.47 -22.67 9.40
C VAL A 35 6.99 -23.47 10.60
N GLY A 36 8.03 -22.99 11.24
CA GLY A 36 8.60 -23.61 12.44
C GLY A 36 7.88 -23.22 13.73
N LEU A 37 8.18 -23.92 14.82
CA LEU A 37 7.52 -23.71 16.12
C LEU A 37 7.83 -22.33 16.77
N PHE A 38 8.91 -21.69 16.35
CA PHE A 38 9.30 -20.35 16.78
C PHE A 38 8.85 -19.27 15.79
N GLY A 39 8.00 -19.62 14.81
CA GLY A 39 7.74 -18.82 13.63
C GLY A 39 8.88 -18.94 12.62
N GLY A 40 8.80 -18.16 11.54
CA GLY A 40 9.74 -18.23 10.42
C GLY A 40 9.54 -19.49 9.57
N THR A 41 9.91 -19.42 8.30
CA THR A 41 9.97 -20.62 7.45
C THR A 41 11.18 -21.45 7.88
N GLY A 42 10.97 -22.74 8.15
CA GLY A 42 11.98 -23.60 8.75
C GLY A 42 11.53 -25.05 8.97
N LEU A 43 12.35 -25.80 9.71
CA LEU A 43 12.05 -27.17 10.11
C LEU A 43 11.14 -27.18 11.35
N LEU A 44 11.49 -27.84 12.45
CA LEU A 44 10.75 -27.76 13.71
C LEU A 44 11.33 -26.69 14.64
N GLU A 45 12.64 -26.78 14.88
CA GLU A 45 13.42 -25.84 15.69
C GLU A 45 14.55 -25.21 14.86
N MET A 46 15.16 -25.99 13.95
CA MET A 46 16.23 -25.53 13.08
C MET A 46 15.69 -24.81 11.85
N ARG A 47 16.52 -23.95 11.28
CA ARG A 47 16.17 -23.10 10.14
C ARG A 47 16.51 -23.80 8.83
N ASN A 48 15.86 -23.39 7.74
CA ASN A 48 16.18 -23.84 6.38
C ASN A 48 16.44 -22.62 5.48
N ALA A 49 16.84 -22.89 4.23
CA ALA A 49 17.05 -21.85 3.21
C ALA A 49 15.77 -21.55 2.40
N ARG A 50 14.60 -22.01 2.88
CA ARG A 50 13.30 -21.77 2.24
C ARG A 50 12.68 -20.49 2.77
N PHE A 51 11.76 -19.93 1.99
CA PHE A 51 11.09 -18.67 2.24
C PHE A 51 9.64 -18.79 1.80
N SER A 52 8.81 -17.88 2.30
CA SER A 52 7.42 -17.74 1.88
C SER A 52 7.28 -16.91 0.60
N ASN A 53 6.06 -16.84 0.09
CA ASN A 53 5.70 -15.96 -1.02
C ASN A 53 5.89 -14.48 -0.63
N ASP A 54 6.30 -13.66 -1.59
CA ASP A 54 6.52 -12.23 -1.36
C ASP A 54 5.27 -11.56 -0.75
N GLY A 55 5.46 -10.81 0.34
CA GLY A 55 4.38 -10.14 1.05
C GLY A 55 3.52 -11.06 1.93
N GLU A 56 3.86 -12.34 2.11
CA GLU A 56 3.14 -13.22 3.03
C GLU A 56 3.36 -12.81 4.49
N LEU A 57 2.26 -12.65 5.22
CA LEU A 57 2.24 -12.52 6.68
C LEU A 57 1.69 -13.81 7.28
N ALA A 58 2.44 -14.39 8.22
CA ALA A 58 2.07 -15.59 8.95
C ALA A 58 2.01 -15.27 10.46
N ILE A 59 0.83 -15.41 11.06
CA ILE A 59 0.63 -15.21 12.51
C ILE A 59 0.31 -16.56 13.11
N GLY A 60 0.97 -16.94 14.20
CA GLY A 60 0.74 -18.24 14.79
C GLY A 60 1.05 -18.33 16.26
N VAL A 61 0.65 -19.46 16.82
CA VAL A 61 0.96 -19.88 18.18
C VAL A 61 1.53 -21.28 18.14
N GLY A 62 2.64 -21.49 18.84
CA GLY A 62 3.28 -22.79 19.03
C GLY A 62 3.39 -23.09 20.52
N GLN A 63 3.22 -24.35 20.89
CA GLN A 63 3.45 -24.84 22.24
C GLN A 63 4.46 -25.98 22.19
N ALA A 64 5.53 -25.88 22.97
CA ALA A 64 6.49 -26.97 23.15
C ALA A 64 7.20 -26.86 24.51
N GLY A 65 7.45 -28.00 25.14
CA GLY A 65 8.30 -28.08 26.34
C GLY A 65 7.87 -27.19 27.51
N GLY A 66 6.56 -27.00 27.69
CA GLY A 66 5.99 -26.18 28.77
C GLY A 66 5.89 -24.68 28.48
N GLY A 67 6.42 -24.20 27.35
CA GLY A 67 6.31 -22.81 26.90
C GLY A 67 5.41 -22.62 25.68
N GLN A 68 4.98 -21.38 25.48
CA GLN A 68 4.16 -20.94 24.34
C GLN A 68 4.91 -19.86 23.57
N ASN A 69 4.97 -19.98 22.25
CA ASN A 69 5.52 -18.97 21.36
C ASN A 69 4.36 -18.36 20.57
N TYR A 70 4.22 -17.05 20.61
CA TYR A 70 3.39 -16.28 19.69
C TYR A 70 4.30 -15.61 18.68
N TYR A 71 3.99 -15.70 17.40
CA TYR A 71 4.83 -15.11 16.37
C TYR A 71 4.05 -14.45 15.25
N ALA A 72 4.70 -13.46 14.64
CA ALA A 72 4.30 -12.85 13.39
C ALA A 72 5.52 -12.85 12.45
N THR A 73 5.46 -13.64 11.40
CA THR A 73 6.49 -13.75 10.36
C THR A 73 6.03 -13.00 9.12
N TRP A 74 6.86 -12.11 8.62
CA TRP A 74 6.61 -11.35 7.41
C TRP A 74 7.69 -11.61 6.38
N GLN A 75 7.29 -12.08 5.20
CA GLN A 75 8.14 -12.12 4.01
C GLN A 75 8.22 -10.71 3.41
N ALA A 76 9.08 -9.88 4.00
CA ALA A 76 9.18 -8.46 3.70
C ALA A 76 9.57 -8.16 2.24
N THR A 77 10.45 -8.99 1.67
CA THR A 77 10.79 -9.02 0.22
C THR A 77 11.02 -10.47 -0.20
N PRO A 78 11.23 -10.79 -1.48
CA PRO A 78 11.59 -12.15 -1.88
C PRO A 78 12.86 -12.68 -1.19
N TRP A 79 13.76 -11.80 -0.69
CA TRP A 79 15.04 -12.18 -0.11
C TRP A 79 15.16 -11.87 1.40
N LEU A 80 14.16 -11.25 2.02
CA LEU A 80 14.15 -10.88 3.44
C LEU A 80 12.90 -11.42 4.14
N GLU A 81 13.11 -12.28 5.12
CA GLU A 81 12.09 -12.73 6.06
C GLU A 81 12.40 -12.15 7.45
N THR A 82 11.36 -11.72 8.15
CA THR A 82 11.47 -11.16 9.50
C THR A 82 10.42 -11.79 10.40
N THR A 83 10.82 -12.26 11.58
CA THR A 83 9.89 -12.87 12.54
C THR A 83 9.96 -12.14 13.86
N LEU A 84 8.81 -11.61 14.27
CA LEU A 84 8.59 -11.20 15.65
C LEU A 84 8.11 -12.40 16.46
N ARG A 85 8.71 -12.60 17.62
CA ARG A 85 8.37 -13.71 18.52
C ARG A 85 8.24 -13.23 19.95
N PHE A 86 7.20 -13.72 20.62
CA PHE A 86 6.97 -13.58 22.05
C PHE A 86 6.89 -14.98 22.64
N SER A 87 7.84 -15.32 23.50
CA SER A 87 7.91 -16.64 24.12
C SER A 87 7.57 -16.52 25.59
N ASP A 88 6.53 -17.22 26.05
CA ASP A 88 6.10 -17.29 27.45
C ASP A 88 6.31 -18.70 27.99
N TYR A 89 7.26 -18.84 28.91
CA TYR A 89 7.63 -20.12 29.54
C TYR A 89 6.97 -20.35 30.90
N ASN A 90 6.00 -19.52 31.31
CA ASN A 90 5.29 -19.64 32.59
C ASN A 90 6.23 -19.70 33.82
N LYS A 91 7.37 -19.00 33.77
CA LYS A 91 8.33 -18.88 34.89
C LYS A 91 8.19 -17.49 35.56
N PRO A 92 8.39 -17.36 36.89
CA PRO A 92 8.28 -16.08 37.61
C PRO A 92 9.23 -15.01 37.04
N SER A 93 8.77 -13.76 36.93
CA SER A 93 9.47 -12.50 36.55
C SER A 93 10.36 -12.46 35.29
N ASP A 94 10.80 -13.60 34.76
CA ASP A 94 11.86 -13.77 33.75
C ASP A 94 11.46 -14.80 32.66
N GLY A 95 10.21 -15.27 32.66
CA GLY A 95 9.72 -16.28 31.73
C GLY A 95 9.25 -15.78 30.36
N ILE A 96 9.20 -14.45 30.14
CA ILE A 96 8.75 -13.85 28.87
C ILE A 96 9.94 -13.27 28.12
N ASP A 97 10.23 -13.83 26.95
CA ASP A 97 11.24 -13.36 25.99
C ASP A 97 10.59 -12.73 24.75
N LYS A 98 11.24 -11.70 24.19
CA LYS A 98 10.82 -11.01 22.96
C LYS A 98 11.96 -11.06 21.96
N GLY A 99 11.78 -11.81 20.88
CA GLY A 99 12.78 -11.99 19.82
C GLY A 99 12.40 -11.29 18.52
N LEU A 100 13.41 -10.76 17.82
CA LEU A 100 13.32 -10.41 16.40
C LEU A 100 14.31 -11.28 15.62
N ASP A 101 13.79 -12.10 14.71
CA ASP A 101 14.61 -12.90 13.81
C ASP A 101 14.66 -12.24 12.42
N ILE A 102 15.82 -12.29 11.78
CA ILE A 102 16.03 -11.86 10.40
C ILE A 102 16.65 -13.01 9.63
N LYS A 103 16.10 -13.33 8.45
CA LYS A 103 16.66 -14.31 7.52
C LYS A 103 16.80 -13.69 6.14
N LEU A 104 18.01 -13.76 5.59
CA LEU A 104 18.38 -13.21 4.30
C LEU A 104 18.68 -14.35 3.33
N ARG A 105 18.09 -14.28 2.13
CA ARG A 105 18.41 -15.18 1.02
C ARG A 105 19.70 -14.70 0.35
N LEU A 106 20.68 -15.59 0.26
CA LEU A 106 21.95 -15.33 -0.44
C LEU A 106 21.94 -15.93 -1.85
N LEU A 107 21.30 -17.08 -2.03
CA LEU A 107 21.22 -17.77 -3.31
C LEU A 107 19.87 -18.47 -3.46
N GLU A 108 19.23 -18.30 -4.61
CA GLU A 108 18.04 -19.08 -4.99
C GLU A 108 18.45 -20.47 -5.47
N GLU A 109 17.63 -21.48 -5.17
CA GLU A 109 17.88 -22.83 -5.67
C GLU A 109 17.83 -22.83 -7.21
N GLY A 110 18.90 -23.29 -7.83
CA GLY A 110 18.96 -23.56 -9.27
C GLY A 110 19.00 -25.06 -9.54
N LYS A 111 19.27 -25.45 -10.79
CA LYS A 111 19.42 -26.87 -11.16
C LYS A 111 20.56 -27.55 -10.38
N ASN A 112 21.73 -26.90 -10.33
CA ASN A 112 22.96 -27.49 -9.77
C ASN A 112 23.37 -26.94 -8.40
N ASN A 113 22.89 -25.75 -8.03
CA ASN A 113 23.20 -25.13 -6.75
C ASN A 113 22.03 -25.29 -5.75
N PRO A 114 22.30 -25.39 -4.44
CA PRO A 114 21.27 -25.29 -3.42
C PRO A 114 20.80 -23.84 -3.23
N ALA A 115 19.66 -23.66 -2.58
CA ALA A 115 19.33 -22.38 -1.97
C ALA A 115 20.25 -22.16 -0.76
N ILE A 116 20.65 -20.91 -0.53
CA ILE A 116 21.50 -20.53 0.61
C ILE A 116 20.87 -19.35 1.33
N ALA A 117 20.81 -19.42 2.66
CA ALA A 117 20.37 -18.35 3.51
C ALA A 117 21.30 -18.16 4.72
N ILE A 118 21.29 -16.94 5.24
CA ILE A 118 21.91 -16.58 6.51
C ILE A 118 20.83 -15.98 7.40
N GLY A 119 20.91 -16.20 8.71
CA GLY A 119 19.97 -15.57 9.61
C GLY A 119 20.50 -15.30 11.00
N LEU A 120 19.83 -14.36 11.64
CA LEU A 120 20.06 -13.88 12.99
C LEU A 120 18.77 -14.17 13.76
N GLN A 121 18.84 -15.07 14.72
CA GLN A 121 17.75 -15.33 15.65
C GLN A 121 17.94 -14.47 16.90
N ASP A 122 16.84 -13.91 17.37
CA ASP A 122 16.82 -13.08 18.57
C ASP A 122 17.88 -11.96 18.52
N MET A 123 17.82 -11.20 17.42
CA MET A 123 18.73 -10.07 17.16
C MET A 123 18.47 -8.90 18.13
N LEU A 124 17.22 -8.72 18.58
CA LEU A 124 16.75 -7.57 19.36
C LEU A 124 16.11 -7.92 20.73
N GLY A 125 16.36 -9.09 21.29
CA GLY A 125 15.86 -9.48 22.63
C GLY A 125 16.91 -9.44 23.73
N ASP A 126 16.65 -10.15 24.83
CA ASP A 126 17.53 -10.20 25.99
C ASP A 126 18.78 -11.08 25.76
N GLY A 127 18.81 -11.84 24.67
CA GLY A 127 19.91 -12.68 24.24
C GLY A 127 19.79 -14.15 24.61
N LEU A 128 18.72 -14.54 25.29
CA LEU A 128 18.52 -15.90 25.79
C LEU A 128 18.53 -16.94 24.66
N PHE A 129 17.96 -16.60 23.50
CA PHE A 129 17.91 -17.45 22.31
C PHE A 129 18.73 -16.91 21.15
N SER A 130 19.62 -15.95 21.43
CA SER A 130 20.48 -15.34 20.42
C SER A 130 21.33 -16.40 19.74
N GLY A 131 21.29 -16.41 18.40
CA GLY A 131 22.06 -17.33 17.59
C GLY A 131 22.08 -16.90 16.14
N GLU A 132 23.12 -17.30 15.44
CA GLU A 132 23.28 -17.04 14.01
C GLU A 132 23.34 -18.37 13.28
N TYR A 133 22.99 -18.37 12.00
CA TYR A 133 23.12 -19.56 11.18
C TYR A 133 23.41 -19.23 9.73
N ILE A 134 24.11 -20.15 9.08
CA ILE A 134 24.18 -20.27 7.62
C ILE A 134 23.63 -21.64 7.23
N VAL A 135 22.78 -21.68 6.22
CA VAL A 135 22.04 -22.89 5.87
C VAL A 135 21.86 -23.02 4.37
N ALA A 136 21.95 -24.26 3.90
CA ALA A 136 21.64 -24.63 2.53
C ALA A 136 20.48 -25.62 2.48
N SER A 137 19.62 -25.47 1.48
CA SER A 137 18.51 -26.41 1.21
C SER A 137 18.49 -26.80 -0.27
N LYS A 138 18.23 -28.08 -0.53
CA LYS A 138 18.15 -28.64 -1.89
C LYS A 138 16.96 -29.57 -1.98
N ARG A 139 16.15 -29.38 -3.01
CA ARG A 139 15.04 -30.30 -3.30
C ARG A 139 15.47 -31.38 -4.28
N ILE A 140 15.17 -32.61 -3.93
CA ILE A 140 15.41 -33.80 -4.75
C ILE A 140 14.13 -34.62 -4.71
N ASN A 141 13.35 -34.54 -5.80
CA ASN A 141 12.01 -35.12 -5.89
C ASN A 141 11.12 -34.63 -4.72
N ASP A 142 10.51 -35.55 -3.98
CA ASP A 142 9.63 -35.26 -2.83
C ASP A 142 10.38 -34.94 -1.53
N PHE A 143 11.72 -34.94 -1.56
CA PHE A 143 12.55 -34.65 -0.40
C PHE A 143 13.17 -33.26 -0.49
N ASP A 144 13.07 -32.50 0.59
CA ASP A 144 13.79 -31.25 0.79
C ASP A 144 14.85 -31.45 1.88
N ILE A 145 16.11 -31.44 1.47
CA ILE A 145 17.25 -31.73 2.34
C ILE A 145 17.87 -30.41 2.75
N THR A 146 18.07 -30.23 4.05
CA THR A 146 18.65 -29.02 4.64
C THR A 146 19.84 -29.37 5.50
N ALA A 147 20.91 -28.59 5.41
CA ALA A 147 22.07 -28.68 6.29
C ALA A 147 22.67 -27.30 6.54
N GLY A 148 23.20 -27.06 7.74
CA GLY A 148 23.74 -25.76 8.10
C GLY A 148 24.61 -25.78 9.35
N PHE A 149 25.16 -24.60 9.63
CA PHE A 149 25.93 -24.34 10.84
C PHE A 149 25.24 -23.25 11.66
N GLY A 150 25.04 -23.52 12.94
CA GLY A 150 24.50 -22.60 13.94
C GLY A 150 25.58 -22.13 14.92
N PHE A 151 25.40 -20.93 15.46
CA PHE A 151 26.29 -20.25 16.40
C PHE A 151 25.48 -19.77 17.61
N GLY A 152 26.14 -19.43 18.72
CA GLY A 152 25.46 -19.00 19.95
C GLY A 152 24.58 -20.11 20.54
N SER A 153 23.33 -19.79 20.89
CA SER A 153 22.39 -20.77 21.47
C SER A 153 22.12 -21.98 20.57
N MET A 154 22.29 -21.82 19.24
CA MET A 154 22.17 -22.91 18.27
C MET A 154 23.37 -23.88 18.28
N ALA A 155 24.45 -23.57 19.02
CA ALA A 155 25.64 -24.41 19.11
C ALA A 155 25.79 -25.11 20.48
N ASN A 156 24.84 -24.96 21.41
CA ASN A 156 24.98 -25.43 22.80
C ASN A 156 25.22 -26.94 22.96
N ARG A 157 24.70 -27.77 22.04
CA ARG A 157 24.98 -29.23 22.01
C ARG A 157 26.31 -29.57 21.34
N SER A 158 26.88 -28.65 20.58
CA SER A 158 27.97 -28.95 19.66
C SER A 158 29.29 -29.30 20.33
N ARG A 159 30.10 -30.07 19.60
CA ARG A 159 31.50 -30.36 19.93
C ARG A 159 32.49 -29.75 18.93
N LEU A 160 32.01 -29.21 17.81
CA LEU A 160 32.84 -28.63 16.75
C LEU A 160 33.36 -27.26 17.16
N ASN A 161 34.65 -27.03 16.96
CA ASN A 161 35.25 -25.72 17.17
C ASN A 161 34.73 -24.72 16.13
N ASN A 162 34.50 -23.50 16.57
CA ASN A 162 34.06 -22.43 15.69
C ASN A 162 35.17 -22.04 14.70
N ILE A 163 34.89 -22.19 13.40
CA ILE A 163 35.84 -21.87 12.34
C ILE A 163 36.05 -20.36 12.16
N SER A 164 35.11 -19.50 12.57
CA SER A 164 35.24 -18.05 12.39
C SER A 164 36.40 -17.44 13.20
N ARG A 165 36.93 -18.18 14.19
CA ARG A 165 38.13 -17.84 14.95
C ARG A 165 39.37 -17.63 14.08
N ILE A 166 39.41 -18.19 12.86
CA ILE A 166 40.49 -17.93 11.90
C ILE A 166 40.55 -16.46 11.46
N PHE A 167 39.44 -15.71 11.59
CA PHE A 167 39.35 -14.32 11.17
C PHE A 167 39.75 -13.32 12.28
N GLY A 168 40.10 -13.79 13.48
CA GLY A 168 40.62 -12.96 14.56
C GLY A 168 40.09 -13.33 15.95
N SER A 169 40.73 -12.79 16.98
CA SER A 169 40.39 -13.04 18.39
C SER A 169 39.00 -12.54 18.78
N SER A 170 38.43 -11.58 18.03
CA SER A 170 37.06 -11.08 18.24
C SER A 170 35.98 -12.16 18.09
N PHE A 171 36.27 -13.29 17.43
CA PHE A 171 35.33 -14.39 17.24
C PHE A 171 35.43 -15.49 18.31
N GLU A 172 36.37 -15.40 19.26
CA GLU A 172 36.60 -16.47 20.23
C GLU A 172 35.53 -16.54 21.32
N THR A 173 35.06 -15.38 21.79
CA THR A 173 34.15 -15.27 22.93
C THR A 173 32.96 -14.37 22.59
N ARG A 174 31.79 -14.68 23.17
CA ARG A 174 30.63 -13.79 23.12
C ARG A 174 30.57 -13.00 24.42
N SER A 175 30.45 -11.68 24.34
CA SER A 175 30.27 -10.82 25.51
C SER A 175 28.78 -10.67 25.84
N PHE A 176 28.40 -11.05 27.05
CA PHE A 176 27.04 -10.86 27.57
C PHE A 176 27.06 -9.87 28.74
N SER A 177 27.80 -8.77 28.58
CA SER A 177 28.16 -7.84 29.67
C SER A 177 26.99 -7.16 30.40
N ASP A 178 25.73 -7.46 30.08
CA ASP A 178 24.60 -7.20 30.97
C ASP A 178 23.39 -8.09 30.57
N PRO A 179 23.16 -9.25 31.23
CA PRO A 179 22.01 -10.12 30.98
C PRO A 179 20.69 -9.35 31.23
N GLY A 180 19.97 -8.98 30.16
CA GLY A 180 18.75 -8.16 30.23
C GLY A 180 18.85 -6.80 29.54
N SER A 181 20.02 -6.41 29.02
CA SER A 181 20.17 -5.22 28.17
C SER A 181 19.66 -5.47 26.75
N GLU A 182 18.76 -4.61 26.25
CA GLU A 182 18.24 -4.68 24.87
C GLU A 182 19.19 -4.05 23.83
N GLN A 183 20.50 -4.11 24.04
CA GLN A 183 21.50 -3.49 23.17
C GLN A 183 21.80 -4.35 21.91
N PHE A 184 22.19 -3.70 20.81
CA PHE A 184 22.73 -4.41 19.64
C PHE A 184 24.09 -5.03 19.96
N ARG A 185 24.29 -6.30 19.61
CA ARG A 185 25.49 -7.06 19.95
C ARG A 185 26.32 -7.41 18.72
N PHE A 186 26.73 -6.41 17.94
CA PHE A 186 27.45 -6.61 16.68
C PHE A 186 28.73 -7.46 16.82
N GLY A 187 29.44 -7.35 17.96
CA GLY A 187 30.64 -8.15 18.24
C GLY A 187 30.41 -9.62 18.55
N ASN A 188 29.15 -10.07 18.75
CA ASN A 188 28.84 -11.45 19.10
C ASN A 188 28.45 -12.33 17.91
N TYR A 189 28.18 -11.73 16.74
CA TYR A 189 27.68 -12.48 15.60
C TYR A 189 28.74 -13.45 15.07
N PHE A 190 28.36 -14.73 14.92
CA PHE A 190 29.25 -15.82 14.49
C PHE A 190 30.44 -16.05 15.43
N ALA A 191 30.45 -15.47 16.63
CA ALA A 191 31.48 -15.64 17.65
C ALA A 191 31.10 -16.72 18.67
N GLY A 192 32.10 -17.20 19.40
CA GLY A 192 32.01 -18.21 20.45
C GLY A 192 32.89 -19.42 20.18
N GLU A 193 33.11 -20.25 21.20
CA GLU A 193 34.06 -21.37 21.11
C GLU A 193 33.62 -22.47 20.14
N LYS A 194 32.29 -22.67 20.00
CA LYS A 194 31.68 -23.78 19.30
C LYS A 194 30.73 -23.33 18.19
N MET A 195 30.67 -24.10 17.11
CA MET A 195 29.64 -24.01 16.06
C MET A 195 28.89 -25.34 15.97
N GLY A 196 27.57 -25.34 15.79
CA GLY A 196 26.75 -26.55 15.69
C GLY A 196 26.43 -26.92 14.24
N PHE A 197 26.79 -28.12 13.81
CA PHE A 197 26.31 -28.65 12.53
C PHE A 197 24.93 -29.29 12.72
N PHE A 198 23.93 -28.77 12.01
CA PHE A 198 22.56 -29.29 12.02
C PHE A 198 22.13 -29.72 10.62
N TRP A 199 21.14 -30.60 10.55
CA TRP A 199 20.53 -31.03 9.30
C TRP A 199 19.08 -31.47 9.50
N GLY A 200 18.32 -31.52 8.41
CA GLY A 200 16.97 -32.07 8.42
C GLY A 200 16.50 -32.44 7.02
N ILE A 201 15.44 -33.24 6.98
CA ILE A 201 14.79 -33.68 5.76
C ILE A 201 13.29 -33.44 5.93
N GLU A 202 12.69 -32.75 4.97
CA GLU A 202 11.25 -32.68 4.81
C GLU A 202 10.84 -33.61 3.66
N TYR A 203 9.89 -34.49 3.90
CA TYR A 203 9.31 -35.40 2.91
C TYR A 203 7.87 -34.99 2.63
N LYS A 204 7.59 -34.63 1.38
CA LYS A 204 6.22 -34.44 0.93
C LYS A 204 5.57 -35.79 0.75
N THR A 205 4.55 -36.04 1.54
CA THR A 205 3.85 -37.32 1.45
C THR A 205 2.92 -37.32 0.24
N PRO A 206 2.46 -38.50 -0.22
CA PRO A 206 1.40 -38.59 -1.21
C PRO A 206 0.06 -37.97 -0.78
N VAL A 207 -0.12 -37.66 0.51
CA VAL A 207 -1.30 -36.96 1.02
C VAL A 207 -1.12 -35.47 0.77
N GLU A 208 -2.04 -34.88 0.01
CA GLU A 208 -2.00 -33.46 -0.35
C GLU A 208 -1.89 -32.57 0.90
N GLY A 209 -0.95 -31.62 0.88
CA GLY A 209 -0.71 -30.70 1.99
C GLY A 209 0.02 -31.28 3.20
N LEU A 210 0.28 -32.59 3.27
CA LEU A 210 0.96 -33.24 4.40
C LEU A 210 2.47 -33.43 4.13
N THR A 211 3.29 -32.93 5.06
CA THR A 211 4.76 -33.05 5.04
C THR A 211 5.24 -33.69 6.33
N ALA A 212 6.12 -34.70 6.22
CA ALA A 212 6.82 -35.28 7.36
C ALA A 212 8.24 -34.69 7.48
N LYS A 213 8.72 -34.49 8.70
CA LYS A 213 10.01 -33.88 8.98
C LYS A 213 10.83 -34.73 9.95
N VAL A 214 12.12 -34.84 9.66
CA VAL A 214 13.14 -35.28 10.61
C VAL A 214 14.22 -34.19 10.69
N GLU A 215 14.67 -33.89 11.90
CA GLU A 215 15.64 -32.83 12.16
C GLU A 215 16.63 -33.30 13.23
N TYR A 216 17.91 -33.03 13.01
CA TYR A 216 18.96 -33.09 14.03
C TYR A 216 19.24 -31.67 14.53
N SER A 217 18.85 -31.39 15.77
CA SER A 217 19.01 -30.09 16.43
C SER A 217 20.27 -30.04 17.30
N THR A 218 21.03 -28.96 17.12
CA THR A 218 22.19 -28.62 17.95
C THR A 218 21.85 -27.71 19.12
N VAL A 219 20.58 -27.38 19.31
CA VAL A 219 20.08 -26.67 20.50
C VAL A 219 19.96 -27.67 21.65
N ASP A 220 20.39 -27.21 22.82
CA ASP A 220 20.18 -27.91 24.09
C ASP A 220 19.70 -26.91 25.13
N LYS A 221 18.38 -26.85 25.34
CA LYS A 221 17.75 -25.91 26.27
C LYS A 221 18.16 -26.16 27.71
N SER A 222 18.56 -27.39 28.08
CA SER A 222 19.03 -27.70 29.44
C SER A 222 20.28 -26.89 29.84
N LYS A 223 21.01 -26.34 28.86
CA LYS A 223 22.19 -25.49 29.09
C LYS A 223 21.86 -24.00 29.19
N ILE A 224 20.59 -23.65 29.24
CA ILE A 224 20.10 -22.28 29.39
C ILE A 224 19.50 -22.16 30.80
N ALA A 225 19.95 -21.17 31.58
CA ALA A 225 19.66 -21.07 33.02
C ALA A 225 18.16 -21.10 33.39
N ILE A 226 17.26 -20.55 32.55
CA ILE A 226 15.82 -20.59 32.87
C ILE A 226 15.17 -21.98 32.67
N PHE A 227 15.91 -22.93 32.09
CA PHE A 227 15.46 -24.25 31.69
C PHE A 227 16.25 -25.37 32.40
N GLU A 228 16.72 -25.15 33.62
CA GLU A 228 17.47 -26.16 34.40
C GLU A 228 16.69 -27.48 34.57
N ASP A 229 15.36 -27.44 34.65
CA ASP A 229 14.50 -28.64 34.72
C ASP A 229 14.32 -29.37 33.37
N TYR A 230 14.80 -28.79 32.27
CA TYR A 230 14.58 -29.30 30.93
C TYR A 230 15.45 -30.53 30.67
N LYS A 231 14.81 -31.67 30.38
CA LYS A 231 15.52 -32.93 30.08
C LYS A 231 15.47 -33.23 28.58
N SER A 232 16.59 -33.04 27.89
CA SER A 232 16.78 -33.47 26.50
C SER A 232 17.28 -34.91 26.44
N LYS A 233 16.54 -35.84 25.82
CA LYS A 233 16.96 -37.25 25.67
C LYS A 233 17.75 -37.51 24.37
N THR A 234 17.46 -36.73 23.33
CA THR A 234 18.09 -36.89 22.01
C THR A 234 18.22 -35.54 21.32
N ALA A 235 19.04 -35.47 20.28
CA ALA A 235 19.15 -34.34 19.37
C ALA A 235 18.11 -34.42 18.23
N PHE A 236 17.44 -35.57 18.06
CA PHE A 236 16.50 -35.78 16.97
C PHE A 236 15.09 -35.27 17.30
N ASN A 237 14.52 -34.57 16.33
CA ASN A 237 13.16 -34.03 16.34
C ASN A 237 12.40 -34.64 15.15
N PHE A 238 11.14 -35.01 15.36
CA PHE A 238 10.27 -35.57 14.33
C PHE A 238 8.95 -34.82 14.31
N GLY A 239 8.40 -34.54 13.13
CA GLY A 239 7.15 -33.80 13.03
C GLY A 239 6.37 -34.05 11.75
N LEU A 240 5.11 -33.65 11.81
CA LEU A 240 4.19 -33.57 10.69
C LEU A 240 3.69 -32.15 10.56
N ASN A 241 3.51 -31.69 9.34
CA ASN A 241 2.92 -30.40 9.03
C ASN A 241 1.84 -30.58 7.97
N TYR A 242 0.66 -30.03 8.22
CA TYR A 242 -0.50 -30.17 7.36
C TYR A 242 -1.05 -28.80 6.96
N LYS A 243 -1.01 -28.52 5.66
CA LYS A 243 -1.66 -27.35 5.04
C LYS A 243 -3.15 -27.68 4.89
N VAL A 244 -3.93 -27.40 5.94
CA VAL A 244 -5.39 -27.64 5.97
C VAL A 244 -6.08 -26.84 4.87
N GLU A 245 -5.69 -25.57 4.75
CA GLU A 245 -6.16 -24.63 3.75
C GLU A 245 -5.00 -23.73 3.33
N LYS A 246 -5.15 -22.97 2.24
CA LYS A 246 -4.12 -21.98 1.83
C LYS A 246 -3.78 -20.95 2.93
N TRP A 247 -4.71 -20.72 3.86
CA TRP A 247 -4.59 -19.75 4.95
C TRP A 247 -4.36 -20.40 6.33
N LEU A 248 -4.45 -21.73 6.46
CA LEU A 248 -4.34 -22.45 7.74
C LEU A 248 -3.34 -23.60 7.65
N GLU A 249 -2.34 -23.56 8.52
CA GLU A 249 -1.32 -24.59 8.65
C GLU A 249 -1.27 -25.08 10.10
N VAL A 250 -1.24 -26.40 10.28
CA VAL A 250 -1.16 -27.06 11.59
C VAL A 250 0.03 -28.01 11.58
N GLY A 251 0.89 -27.91 12.58
CA GLY A 251 1.99 -28.84 12.73
C GLY A 251 2.06 -29.42 14.13
N ALA A 252 2.53 -30.66 14.23
CA ALA A 252 2.72 -31.37 15.47
C ALA A 252 3.99 -32.23 15.41
N GLY A 253 4.65 -32.44 16.54
CA GLY A 253 5.89 -33.21 16.58
C GLY A 253 6.35 -33.59 17.96
N LEU A 254 7.41 -34.41 18.00
CA LEU A 254 8.14 -34.79 19.18
C LEU A 254 9.56 -34.22 19.09
N GLN A 255 9.88 -33.29 19.98
CA GLN A 255 11.20 -32.68 20.10
C GLN A 255 12.00 -33.31 21.25
N HIS A 256 13.31 -33.46 21.04
CA HIS A 256 14.28 -33.95 22.01
C HIS A 256 13.93 -35.28 22.70
N GLY A 257 13.06 -36.08 22.07
CA GLY A 257 12.63 -37.42 22.48
C GLY A 257 11.56 -37.48 23.59
N ASN A 258 11.11 -36.34 24.12
CA ASN A 258 10.11 -36.32 25.18
C ASN A 258 9.24 -35.05 25.23
N GLN A 259 9.44 -34.09 24.32
CA GLN A 259 8.66 -32.85 24.29
C GLN A 259 7.67 -32.88 23.15
N PHE A 260 6.38 -32.97 23.46
CA PHE A 260 5.36 -32.79 22.45
C PHE A 260 5.28 -31.30 22.04
N ALA A 261 5.15 -31.09 20.74
CA ALA A 261 5.07 -29.80 20.09
C ALA A 261 3.82 -29.74 19.23
N ILE A 262 3.10 -28.62 19.27
CA ILE A 262 2.00 -28.33 18.35
C ILE A 262 2.01 -26.84 18.00
N HIS A 263 1.68 -26.50 16.76
CA HIS A 263 1.53 -25.12 16.34
C HIS A 263 0.40 -24.95 15.34
N PHE A 264 -0.18 -23.75 15.36
CA PHE A 264 -1.24 -23.29 14.47
C PHE A 264 -0.79 -21.97 13.83
N THR A 265 -0.85 -21.89 12.51
CA THR A 265 -0.43 -20.70 11.76
C THR A 265 -1.51 -20.28 10.78
N LEU A 266 -1.85 -19.00 10.82
CA LEU A 266 -2.69 -18.31 9.85
C LEU A 266 -1.81 -17.55 8.86
N LYS A 267 -2.07 -17.70 7.56
CA LYS A 267 -1.30 -17.06 6.48
C LYS A 267 -2.18 -16.16 5.62
N GLN A 268 -1.68 -14.96 5.30
CA GLN A 268 -2.32 -14.02 4.39
C GLN A 268 -1.28 -13.30 3.55
N ASN A 269 -1.45 -13.29 2.23
CA ASN A 269 -0.62 -12.47 1.34
C ASN A 269 -1.09 -11.00 1.37
N MET A 270 -0.16 -10.08 1.64
CA MET A 270 -0.44 -8.64 1.77
C MET A 270 -0.56 -7.91 0.44
N HIS A 271 -0.20 -8.50 -0.71
CA HIS A 271 -0.51 -7.94 -2.03
C HIS A 271 -2.00 -8.06 -2.34
N SER A 272 -2.61 -9.19 -1.95
CA SER A 272 -4.03 -9.48 -2.15
C SER A 272 -4.73 -9.95 -0.85
N PRO A 273 -4.84 -9.08 0.18
CA PRO A 273 -5.55 -9.41 1.40
C PRO A 273 -7.03 -9.59 1.10
N LYS A 274 -7.66 -10.58 1.71
CA LYS A 274 -9.11 -10.70 1.65
C LYS A 274 -9.74 -9.50 2.37
N ARG A 275 -10.68 -8.85 1.68
CA ARG A 275 -11.45 -7.71 2.20
C ARG A 275 -12.73 -8.22 2.84
N LEU A 276 -13.17 -7.59 3.92
CA LEU A 276 -14.52 -7.83 4.42
C LEU A 276 -15.51 -7.24 3.41
N THR A 277 -16.32 -8.09 2.79
CA THR A 277 -17.23 -7.74 1.69
C THR A 277 -18.48 -7.01 2.19
N PHE A 278 -18.28 -5.82 2.77
CA PHE A 278 -19.37 -4.90 3.12
C PHE A 278 -19.25 -3.56 2.37
N ALA A 279 -18.07 -3.25 1.84
CA ALA A 279 -17.76 -2.01 1.15
C ALA A 279 -18.01 -2.11 -0.36
N LYS A 280 -19.24 -1.83 -0.81
CA LYS A 280 -19.47 -1.44 -2.20
C LYS A 280 -19.35 0.08 -2.25
N GLY A 281 -18.27 0.58 -2.84
CA GLY A 281 -18.12 1.99 -3.17
C GLY A 281 -19.27 2.53 -4.03
N PRO A 282 -19.25 3.82 -4.42
CA PRO A 282 -20.16 4.29 -5.47
C PRO A 282 -20.10 3.33 -6.66
N ALA A 283 -21.23 3.04 -7.29
CA ALA A 283 -21.24 2.21 -8.49
C ALA A 283 -20.31 2.83 -9.55
N VAL A 284 -19.58 1.97 -10.25
CA VAL A 284 -18.77 2.38 -11.41
C VAL A 284 -19.73 2.94 -12.45
N ASP A 285 -19.44 4.12 -13.01
CA ASP A 285 -20.20 4.59 -14.17
C ASP A 285 -19.82 3.72 -15.37
N GLU A 286 -20.83 3.10 -15.97
CA GLU A 286 -20.67 2.45 -17.26
C GLU A 286 -20.24 3.50 -18.29
N ILE A 287 -19.22 3.16 -19.08
CA ILE A 287 -18.81 3.99 -20.21
C ILE A 287 -19.80 3.65 -21.31
N ARG A 288 -20.54 4.65 -21.76
CA ARG A 288 -21.33 4.50 -22.98
C ARG A 288 -20.33 4.39 -24.12
N SER A 289 -20.42 3.33 -24.92
CA SER A 289 -19.88 3.39 -26.26
C SER A 289 -20.57 4.56 -26.97
N ARG A 290 -19.82 5.36 -27.75
CA ARG A 290 -20.44 6.39 -28.60
C ARG A 290 -21.52 5.72 -29.43
N GLN A 291 -22.78 6.05 -29.14
CA GLN A 291 -23.84 5.97 -30.14
C GLN A 291 -23.89 7.35 -30.77
N LEU A 292 -23.43 7.47 -32.01
CA LEU A 292 -23.54 8.68 -32.82
C LEU A 292 -25.04 9.06 -32.86
N LYS A 293 -25.42 10.14 -32.18
CA LYS A 293 -26.81 10.62 -32.15
C LYS A 293 -26.96 11.78 -33.12
N ASN A 294 -27.61 11.55 -34.26
CA ASN A 294 -28.14 12.65 -35.07
C ASN A 294 -29.62 12.86 -34.70
N THR A 295 -29.96 14.09 -34.33
CA THR A 295 -31.34 14.50 -34.05
C THR A 295 -31.73 15.56 -35.05
N ALA A 296 -32.11 15.15 -36.25
CA ALA A 296 -32.72 16.04 -37.24
C ALA A 296 -34.22 15.72 -37.36
N THR A 297 -35.04 16.56 -36.74
CA THR A 297 -36.48 16.44 -36.63
C THR A 297 -37.18 16.97 -37.88
N SER A 298 -37.00 16.35 -39.04
CA SER A 298 -37.98 16.35 -40.17
C SER A 298 -37.40 15.69 -41.43
N VAL A 299 -37.65 14.39 -41.60
CA VAL A 299 -37.71 13.76 -42.93
C VAL A 299 -38.92 12.86 -42.94
N THR A 300 -39.83 13.14 -43.86
CA THR A 300 -41.06 12.38 -44.09
C THR A 300 -40.73 11.01 -44.66
N ASP A 301 -41.04 10.00 -43.85
CA ASP A 301 -41.42 8.64 -44.22
C ASP A 301 -40.32 7.71 -44.76
N TYR A 302 -39.60 7.05 -43.85
CA TYR A 302 -39.36 5.61 -43.99
C TYR A 302 -39.19 4.92 -42.63
N LYS A 303 -39.82 3.75 -42.50
CA LYS A 303 -39.81 2.90 -41.31
C LYS A 303 -38.55 2.02 -41.31
N GLY A 304 -37.78 2.10 -40.22
CA GLY A 304 -37.03 0.97 -39.65
C GLY A 304 -35.58 0.80 -40.07
N THR A 305 -34.66 1.58 -39.48
CA THR A 305 -33.38 1.19 -38.85
C THR A 305 -32.53 2.47 -38.62
N THR A 306 -31.80 2.52 -37.51
CA THR A 306 -31.41 3.75 -36.78
C THR A 306 -29.93 4.16 -36.91
N ASP A 307 -29.20 3.71 -37.94
CA ASP A 307 -27.73 3.58 -37.82
C ASP A 307 -26.83 4.35 -38.82
N GLN A 308 -27.28 5.37 -39.57
CA GLN A 308 -26.39 5.98 -40.58
C GLN A 308 -26.56 7.48 -40.84
N ASP A 309 -25.57 8.30 -40.48
CA ASP A 309 -25.70 9.78 -40.61
C ASP A 309 -24.51 10.53 -41.19
N ILE A 310 -23.26 10.14 -40.91
CA ILE A 310 -22.11 10.94 -41.36
C ILE A 310 -21.97 10.99 -42.89
N ILE A 311 -22.34 9.90 -43.57
CA ILE A 311 -22.32 9.82 -45.03
C ILE A 311 -23.42 10.69 -45.63
N PHE A 312 -24.58 10.76 -44.99
CA PHE A 312 -25.73 11.50 -45.51
C PHE A 312 -25.45 13.00 -45.52
N GLU A 313 -24.87 13.50 -44.44
CA GLU A 313 -24.43 14.89 -44.38
C GLU A 313 -23.29 15.17 -45.36
N ARG A 314 -22.30 14.27 -45.51
CA ARG A 314 -21.26 14.40 -46.54
C ARG A 314 -21.88 14.50 -47.93
N LEU A 315 -22.72 13.56 -48.30
CA LEU A 315 -23.34 13.51 -49.63
C LEU A 315 -24.26 14.73 -49.86
N ARG A 316 -25.02 15.16 -48.84
CA ARG A 316 -25.85 16.37 -48.92
C ARG A 316 -25.03 17.64 -49.10
N LEU A 317 -23.93 17.79 -48.34
CA LEU A 317 -22.99 18.91 -48.48
C LEU A 317 -22.26 18.87 -49.82
N MET A 318 -22.07 17.67 -50.37
CA MET A 318 -21.55 17.48 -51.72
C MET A 318 -22.59 17.75 -52.81
N GLY A 319 -23.83 18.06 -52.41
CA GLY A 319 -24.93 18.42 -53.29
C GLY A 319 -25.70 17.23 -53.85
N TYR A 320 -25.67 16.08 -53.16
CA TYR A 320 -26.40 14.87 -53.54
C TYR A 320 -27.54 14.57 -52.56
N VAL A 321 -28.67 14.12 -53.10
CA VAL A 321 -29.81 13.59 -52.37
C VAL A 321 -29.82 12.09 -52.54
N ILE A 322 -29.90 11.35 -51.45
CA ILE A 322 -29.89 9.89 -51.50
C ILE A 322 -31.33 9.41 -51.71
N SER A 323 -31.56 8.63 -52.76
CA SER A 323 -32.87 8.08 -53.14
C SER A 323 -33.06 6.63 -52.69
N SER A 324 -31.98 5.84 -52.57
CA SER A 324 -32.01 4.44 -52.12
C SER A 324 -30.71 4.04 -51.42
N ILE A 325 -30.80 3.09 -50.48
CA ILE A 325 -29.68 2.61 -49.67
C ILE A 325 -29.82 1.12 -49.40
N ASN A 326 -28.72 0.39 -49.57
CA ASN A 326 -28.60 -1.01 -49.24
C ASN A 326 -27.27 -1.28 -48.51
N LEU A 327 -27.31 -2.10 -47.46
CA LEU A 327 -26.23 -2.23 -46.49
C LEU A 327 -25.92 -3.67 -46.14
N SER A 328 -24.62 -3.97 -46.10
CA SER A 328 -24.10 -5.25 -45.64
C SER A 328 -22.78 -5.04 -44.88
N GLU A 329 -22.25 -6.09 -44.26
CA GLU A 329 -21.06 -6.01 -43.42
C GLU A 329 -19.84 -5.52 -44.22
N GLY A 330 -19.48 -4.24 -44.04
CA GLY A 330 -18.34 -3.61 -44.71
C GLY A 330 -18.60 -3.09 -46.13
N HIS A 331 -19.83 -3.20 -46.66
CA HIS A 331 -20.21 -2.75 -48.00
C HIS A 331 -21.50 -1.91 -47.99
N ILE A 332 -21.50 -0.79 -48.73
CA ILE A 332 -22.64 0.12 -48.86
C ILE A 332 -22.96 0.38 -50.33
N GLU A 333 -24.24 0.32 -50.67
CA GLU A 333 -24.76 0.65 -51.99
C GLU A 333 -25.77 1.81 -51.87
N LEU A 334 -25.57 2.86 -52.66
CA LEU A 334 -26.34 4.10 -52.61
C LEU A 334 -26.86 4.46 -54.01
N GLU A 335 -28.08 4.97 -54.08
CA GLU A 335 -28.58 5.69 -55.25
C GLU A 335 -28.69 7.16 -54.88
N VAL A 336 -28.11 8.03 -55.71
CA VAL A 336 -28.00 9.46 -55.42
C VAL A 336 -28.41 10.30 -56.61
N GLU A 337 -29.10 11.40 -56.35
CA GLU A 337 -29.47 12.42 -57.33
C GLU A 337 -28.78 13.75 -56.99
N PRO A 338 -28.10 14.41 -57.94
CA PRO A 338 -27.52 15.72 -57.72
C PRO A 338 -28.64 16.75 -57.56
N ASN A 339 -28.52 17.60 -56.54
CA ASN A 339 -29.35 18.79 -56.36
C ASN A 339 -28.68 20.02 -57.00
N ALA A 340 -29.30 21.20 -56.83
CA ALA A 340 -28.82 22.45 -57.41
C ALA A 340 -27.41 22.90 -56.94
N ASN A 341 -26.85 22.26 -55.91
CA ASN A 341 -25.56 22.60 -55.29
C ASN A 341 -24.50 21.48 -55.47
N ALA A 342 -24.67 20.55 -56.41
CA ALA A 342 -23.70 19.49 -56.70
C ALA A 342 -22.42 20.07 -57.32
N GLU A 343 -21.43 20.40 -56.49
CA GLU A 343 -20.16 21.04 -56.89
C GLU A 343 -18.94 20.11 -56.79
N TYR A 344 -19.08 18.92 -56.18
CA TYR A 344 -17.99 17.98 -55.97
C TYR A 344 -18.01 16.84 -56.98
N SER A 345 -16.85 16.28 -57.30
CA SER A 345 -16.75 15.19 -58.26
C SER A 345 -17.40 13.91 -57.73
N GLU A 346 -17.91 13.07 -58.64
CA GLU A 346 -18.42 11.73 -58.31
C GLU A 346 -17.34 10.87 -57.61
N MET A 347 -16.06 11.09 -57.94
CA MET A 347 -14.91 10.44 -57.31
C MET A 347 -14.65 10.91 -55.88
N ALA A 348 -14.72 12.22 -55.61
CA ALA A 348 -14.66 12.73 -54.25
C ALA A 348 -15.86 12.22 -53.42
N THR A 349 -17.03 12.13 -54.05
CA THR A 349 -18.28 11.63 -53.45
C THR A 349 -18.16 10.14 -53.09
N LEU A 350 -17.56 9.34 -53.97
CA LEU A 350 -17.21 7.94 -53.70
C LEU A 350 -16.19 7.82 -52.55
N GLY A 351 -15.16 8.67 -52.54
CA GLY A 351 -14.18 8.72 -51.46
C GLY A 351 -14.78 9.08 -50.10
N ALA A 352 -15.77 9.98 -50.08
CA ALA A 352 -16.50 10.37 -48.89
C ALA A 352 -17.22 9.19 -48.21
N VAL A 353 -17.70 8.24 -49.02
CA VAL A 353 -18.36 7.01 -48.55
C VAL A 353 -17.34 5.96 -48.13
N LEU A 354 -16.28 5.78 -48.92
CA LEU A 354 -15.18 4.83 -48.64
C LEU A 354 -14.35 5.17 -47.40
N GLU A 355 -14.46 6.39 -46.84
CA GLU A 355 -13.82 6.65 -45.55
C GLU A 355 -14.41 5.81 -44.41
N ASN A 356 -15.66 5.38 -44.54
CA ASN A 356 -16.37 4.61 -43.50
C ASN A 356 -16.65 3.15 -43.89
N TYR A 357 -16.45 2.78 -45.17
CA TYR A 357 -16.75 1.44 -45.67
C TYR A 357 -15.55 0.85 -46.42
N THR A 358 -15.38 -0.46 -46.30
CA THR A 358 -14.33 -1.21 -47.03
C THR A 358 -14.61 -1.28 -48.53
N GLU A 359 -15.87 -1.18 -48.92
CA GLU A 359 -16.35 -1.23 -50.29
C GLU A 359 -17.61 -0.38 -50.45
N ALA A 360 -17.75 0.32 -51.58
CA ALA A 360 -18.90 1.17 -51.83
C ALA A 360 -19.32 1.11 -53.31
N THR A 361 -20.63 1.05 -53.54
CA THR A 361 -21.28 1.26 -54.85
C THR A 361 -22.15 2.50 -54.77
N ILE A 362 -21.99 3.45 -55.69
CA ILE A 362 -22.83 4.64 -55.79
C ILE A 362 -23.38 4.75 -57.21
N ASN A 363 -24.70 4.73 -57.31
CA ASN A 363 -25.48 4.95 -58.52
C ASN A 363 -25.83 6.44 -58.65
N PHE A 364 -25.08 7.12 -59.51
CA PHE A 364 -25.39 8.47 -59.97
C PHE A 364 -26.33 8.41 -61.20
N PRO A 365 -27.02 9.49 -61.58
CA PRO A 365 -27.88 9.47 -62.76
C PRO A 365 -27.06 9.18 -64.03
N GLY A 366 -27.24 7.98 -64.58
CA GLY A 366 -26.55 7.52 -65.80
C GLY A 366 -25.15 6.95 -65.59
N ARG A 367 -24.68 6.76 -64.34
CA ARG A 367 -23.36 6.19 -64.07
C ARG A 367 -23.27 5.51 -62.69
N GLU A 368 -22.76 4.28 -62.67
CA GLU A 368 -22.43 3.54 -61.45
C GLU A 368 -20.93 3.63 -61.17
N LEU A 369 -20.55 3.89 -59.92
CA LEU A 369 -19.18 3.79 -59.45
C LEU A 369 -19.08 2.77 -58.33
N HIS A 370 -18.17 1.81 -58.47
CA HIS A 370 -17.90 0.78 -57.48
C HIS A 370 -16.41 0.70 -57.19
N ALA A 371 -16.02 0.68 -55.91
CA ALA A 371 -14.63 0.54 -55.50
C ALA A 371 -14.50 -0.03 -54.07
N SER A 372 -13.36 -0.67 -53.81
CA SER A 372 -12.87 -0.99 -52.47
C SER A 372 -11.87 0.06 -51.99
N LYS A 373 -11.86 0.36 -50.69
CA LYS A 373 -10.87 1.24 -50.05
C LYS A 373 -9.42 0.82 -50.31
N SER A 374 -9.20 -0.45 -50.64
CA SER A 374 -7.86 -1.03 -50.87
C SER A 374 -7.38 -0.99 -52.32
N ASP A 375 -8.30 -0.85 -53.28
CA ASP A 375 -7.98 -0.84 -54.70
C ASP A 375 -7.51 0.54 -55.19
N GLU A 376 -7.04 0.61 -56.43
CA GLU A 376 -6.45 1.83 -56.99
C GLU A 376 -7.48 2.96 -57.15
N LEU A 377 -8.71 2.62 -57.51
CA LEU A 377 -9.82 3.57 -57.71
C LEU A 377 -10.29 4.15 -56.37
N GLY A 378 -10.42 3.31 -55.33
CA GLY A 378 -10.82 3.70 -53.99
C GLY A 378 -9.76 4.52 -53.26
N LYS A 379 -8.46 4.28 -53.52
CA LYS A 379 -7.37 5.14 -53.04
C LYS A 379 -7.43 6.53 -53.67
N GLN A 380 -7.60 6.60 -54.99
CA GLN A 380 -7.75 7.88 -55.70
C GLN A 380 -8.99 8.65 -55.22
N ALA A 381 -10.14 7.96 -55.11
CA ALA A 381 -11.37 8.53 -54.58
C ALA A 381 -11.18 9.09 -53.15
N SER A 382 -10.52 8.33 -52.27
CA SER A 382 -10.23 8.75 -50.90
C SER A 382 -9.30 9.97 -50.85
N ASP A 383 -8.26 10.02 -51.67
CA ASP A 383 -7.33 11.15 -51.74
C ASP A 383 -8.03 12.41 -52.27
N GLU A 384 -8.93 12.25 -53.25
CA GLU A 384 -9.74 13.34 -53.79
C GLU A 384 -10.74 13.87 -52.77
N PHE A 385 -11.42 12.99 -52.02
CA PHE A 385 -12.24 13.38 -50.88
C PHE A 385 -11.44 14.13 -49.82
N ARG A 386 -10.22 13.65 -49.51
CA ARG A 386 -9.36 14.28 -48.51
C ARG A 386 -8.92 15.69 -48.89
N ALA A 387 -8.88 16.01 -50.18
CA ALA A 387 -8.60 17.35 -50.69
C ALA A 387 -9.82 18.29 -50.65
N THR A 388 -11.01 17.80 -50.30
CA THR A 388 -12.23 18.64 -50.25
C THR A 388 -12.27 19.56 -49.03
N ALA A 389 -12.99 20.67 -49.18
CA ALA A 389 -13.33 21.56 -48.07
C ALA A 389 -14.21 20.88 -47.00
N ILE A 390 -14.95 19.84 -47.37
CA ILE A 390 -15.80 19.06 -46.45
C ILE A 390 -14.94 18.22 -45.50
N ASN A 391 -13.95 17.48 -46.01
CA ASN A 391 -12.98 16.77 -45.17
C ASN A 391 -12.13 17.75 -44.32
N SER A 392 -11.82 18.93 -44.86
CA SER A 392 -11.11 19.97 -44.12
C SER A 392 -11.96 20.56 -42.98
N ARG A 393 -13.28 20.74 -43.18
CA ARG A 393 -14.25 21.16 -42.16
C ARG A 393 -14.54 20.08 -41.12
N GLU A 394 -14.52 18.80 -41.46
CA GLU A 394 -14.59 17.71 -40.46
C GLU A 394 -13.37 17.68 -39.53
N ARG A 395 -12.22 18.23 -39.97
CA ARG A 395 -11.05 18.44 -39.11
C ARG A 395 -11.13 19.73 -38.29
N GLU A 396 -11.96 20.69 -38.70
CA GLU A 396 -12.34 21.87 -37.91
C GLU A 396 -13.61 21.57 -37.13
N PHE A 397 -13.49 20.82 -36.03
CA PHE A 397 -14.60 20.71 -35.08
C PHE A 397 -15.08 22.12 -34.69
N ALA A 398 -16.39 22.35 -34.76
CA ALA A 398 -16.97 23.64 -34.39
C ALA A 398 -16.50 24.03 -32.98
N GLU A 399 -15.91 25.20 -32.84
CA GLU A 399 -15.40 25.69 -31.56
C GLU A 399 -16.54 25.67 -30.53
N ILE A 400 -16.35 24.93 -29.42
CA ILE A 400 -17.37 24.85 -28.37
C ILE A 400 -17.53 26.27 -27.81
N ASN A 401 -18.70 26.87 -28.00
CA ASN A 401 -18.94 28.25 -27.59
C ASN A 401 -18.88 28.38 -26.05
N ALA A 402 -18.74 29.61 -25.57
CA ALA A 402 -18.57 29.86 -24.13
C ALA A 402 -19.76 29.39 -23.27
N GLN A 403 -21.00 29.41 -23.80
CA GLN A 403 -22.18 28.95 -23.08
C GLN A 403 -22.19 27.43 -22.94
N ASP A 404 -21.88 26.71 -24.01
CA ASP A 404 -21.78 25.25 -24.02
C ASP A 404 -20.62 24.77 -23.13
N LYS A 405 -19.46 25.44 -23.19
CA LYS A 405 -18.33 25.18 -22.26
C LYS A 405 -18.78 25.28 -20.80
N ALA A 406 -19.58 26.30 -20.45
CA ALA A 406 -20.08 26.48 -19.09
C ALA A 406 -21.13 25.43 -18.68
N LEU A 407 -22.02 25.03 -19.61
CA LEU A 407 -23.02 23.98 -19.38
C LEU A 407 -22.37 22.60 -19.20
N ILE A 408 -21.42 22.24 -20.06
CA ILE A 408 -20.66 20.99 -19.99
C ILE A 408 -19.87 20.94 -18.67
N SER A 409 -19.14 22.01 -18.35
CA SER A 409 -18.36 22.11 -17.11
C SER A 409 -19.25 21.94 -15.87
N LYS A 410 -20.43 22.56 -15.87
CA LYS A 410 -21.41 22.40 -14.78
C LYS A 410 -21.96 20.98 -14.71
N SER A 411 -22.31 20.35 -15.84
CA SER A 411 -22.79 18.95 -15.87
C SER A 411 -21.76 17.98 -15.30
N ILE A 412 -20.50 18.10 -15.74
CA ILE A 412 -19.38 17.31 -15.23
C ILE A 412 -19.21 17.55 -13.72
N PHE A 413 -19.20 18.80 -13.28
CA PHE A 413 -19.08 19.15 -11.86
C PHE A 413 -20.19 18.52 -11.02
N ASP A 414 -21.45 18.69 -11.42
CA ASP A 414 -22.60 18.17 -10.69
C ASP A 414 -22.59 16.64 -10.65
N ARG A 415 -22.26 15.97 -11.76
CA ARG A 415 -22.16 14.50 -11.82
C ARG A 415 -21.01 13.97 -10.96
N MET A 416 -19.84 14.62 -11.02
CA MET A 416 -18.70 14.27 -10.16
C MET A 416 -19.01 14.49 -8.67
N GLN A 417 -19.73 15.58 -8.31
CA GLN A 417 -20.17 15.82 -6.94
C GLN A 417 -21.17 14.76 -6.45
N ASN A 418 -22.15 14.40 -7.28
CA ASN A 418 -23.11 13.34 -6.98
C ASN A 418 -22.42 11.99 -6.74
N LYS A 419 -21.31 11.73 -7.45
CA LYS A 419 -20.45 10.54 -7.26
C LYS A 419 -19.40 10.71 -6.16
N LYS A 420 -19.39 11.86 -5.47
CA LYS A 420 -18.49 12.23 -4.37
C LYS A 420 -17.01 12.30 -4.76
N LEU A 421 -16.71 12.57 -6.03
CA LEU A 421 -15.33 12.64 -6.57
C LEU A 421 -14.65 14.00 -6.33
N LYS A 422 -15.28 14.88 -5.53
CA LYS A 422 -14.78 16.19 -5.09
C LYS A 422 -14.11 17.00 -6.22
N PRO A 423 -14.86 17.32 -7.30
CA PRO A 423 -14.36 18.11 -8.43
C PRO A 423 -14.00 19.52 -7.98
N GLY A 424 -12.99 20.08 -8.65
CA GLY A 424 -12.55 21.46 -8.53
C GLY A 424 -12.95 22.29 -9.75
N LYS A 425 -11.95 22.85 -10.42
CA LYS A 425 -12.07 23.58 -11.70
C LYS A 425 -12.06 22.63 -12.89
N ILE A 426 -12.83 22.98 -13.92
CA ILE A 426 -12.96 22.24 -15.18
C ILE A 426 -12.72 23.21 -16.33
N LEU A 427 -11.81 22.85 -17.24
CA LEU A 427 -11.52 23.59 -18.47
C LEU A 427 -11.89 22.70 -19.65
N VAL A 428 -12.77 23.20 -20.51
CA VAL A 428 -13.19 22.54 -21.76
C VAL A 428 -12.51 23.26 -22.93
N LYS A 429 -11.57 22.58 -23.58
CA LYS A 429 -10.97 22.98 -24.87
C LYS A 429 -11.65 22.22 -26.01
N GLU A 430 -11.25 22.52 -27.25
CA GLU A 430 -11.82 21.87 -28.44
C GLU A 430 -11.62 20.35 -28.46
N ASN A 431 -10.42 19.85 -28.12
CA ASN A 431 -10.10 18.42 -28.18
C ASN A 431 -9.65 17.84 -26.81
N GLU A 432 -9.78 18.61 -25.73
CA GLU A 432 -9.32 18.21 -24.41
C GLU A 432 -10.20 18.77 -23.30
N ILE A 433 -10.54 17.94 -22.31
CA ILE A 433 -11.08 18.42 -21.04
C ILE A 433 -10.06 18.20 -19.93
N ILE A 434 -9.76 19.27 -19.19
CA ILE A 434 -8.89 19.25 -18.02
C ILE A 434 -9.74 19.44 -16.76
N VAL A 435 -9.63 18.52 -15.81
CA VAL A 435 -10.33 18.61 -14.53
C VAL A 435 -9.33 18.59 -13.38
N THR A 436 -9.44 19.57 -12.49
CA THR A 436 -8.79 19.51 -11.18
C THR A 436 -9.76 18.88 -10.19
N LYS A 437 -9.29 18.01 -9.28
CA LYS A 437 -10.14 17.41 -8.26
C LYS A 437 -9.35 16.92 -7.05
N ASN A 438 -9.99 16.84 -5.89
CA ASN A 438 -9.37 16.28 -4.70
C ASN A 438 -9.27 14.74 -4.78
N VAL A 439 -8.22 14.14 -4.19
CA VAL A 439 -7.95 12.69 -4.31
C VAL A 439 -8.92 11.82 -3.50
N ALA A 440 -9.71 12.40 -2.60
CA ALA A 440 -10.81 11.69 -1.95
C ALA A 440 -11.90 11.25 -2.96
N PRO A 441 -12.70 10.22 -2.63
CA PRO A 441 -12.75 9.45 -1.39
C PRO A 441 -11.85 8.20 -1.38
N PHE A 442 -11.18 7.88 -2.48
CA PHE A 442 -10.39 6.66 -2.62
C PHE A 442 -8.95 6.86 -2.14
N ASP A 443 -8.35 5.84 -1.51
CA ASP A 443 -6.91 5.84 -1.19
C ASP A 443 -6.06 5.64 -2.47
N ASN A 444 -6.54 4.86 -3.43
CA ASN A 444 -5.87 4.61 -4.71
C ASN A 444 -6.21 5.72 -5.73
N ILE A 445 -5.17 6.44 -6.20
CA ILE A 445 -5.32 7.57 -7.14
C ILE A 445 -5.77 7.10 -8.52
N SER A 446 -5.21 6.01 -9.04
CA SER A 446 -5.52 5.49 -10.39
C SER A 446 -6.99 5.13 -10.53
N ARG A 447 -7.58 4.49 -9.52
CA ARG A 447 -9.03 4.25 -9.43
C ARG A 447 -9.84 5.55 -9.46
N ASN A 448 -9.37 6.58 -8.77
CA ASN A 448 -10.06 7.86 -8.74
C ASN A 448 -9.96 8.58 -10.09
N ILE A 449 -8.81 8.50 -10.77
CA ILE A 449 -8.63 9.01 -12.14
C ILE A 449 -9.57 8.27 -13.09
N GLY A 450 -9.57 6.94 -13.08
CA GLY A 450 -10.43 6.11 -13.93
C GLY A 450 -11.91 6.46 -13.81
N ARG A 451 -12.42 6.57 -12.58
CA ARG A 451 -13.80 6.99 -12.31
C ARG A 451 -14.13 8.40 -12.77
N THR A 452 -13.15 9.30 -12.69
CA THR A 452 -13.31 10.66 -13.23
C THR A 452 -13.42 10.59 -14.76
N VAL A 453 -12.49 9.88 -15.41
CA VAL A 453 -12.46 9.73 -16.87
C VAL A 453 -13.75 9.08 -17.40
N ARG A 454 -14.32 8.09 -16.70
CA ARG A 454 -15.64 7.51 -17.03
C ARG A 454 -16.77 8.53 -17.09
N ILE A 455 -16.76 9.52 -16.20
CA ILE A 455 -17.73 10.61 -16.22
C ILE A 455 -17.41 11.55 -17.39
N LEU A 456 -16.14 11.94 -17.57
CA LEU A 456 -15.73 12.80 -18.68
C LEU A 456 -16.11 12.20 -20.03
N SER A 457 -15.83 10.91 -20.25
CA SER A 457 -16.19 10.19 -21.47
C SER A 457 -17.68 10.19 -21.77
N ASN A 458 -18.54 10.27 -20.75
CA ASN A 458 -19.98 10.25 -20.92
C ASN A 458 -20.61 11.65 -21.09
N GLU A 459 -19.93 12.70 -20.61
CA GLU A 459 -20.42 14.08 -20.62
C GLU A 459 -19.74 14.94 -21.70
N ALA A 460 -18.57 14.52 -22.18
CA ALA A 460 -17.79 15.27 -23.14
C ALA A 460 -18.38 15.18 -24.55
N PRO A 461 -18.41 16.30 -25.31
CA PRO A 461 -18.70 16.29 -26.74
C PRO A 461 -17.81 15.33 -27.54
N ASP A 462 -18.29 14.84 -28.68
CA ASP A 462 -17.61 13.80 -29.47
C ASP A 462 -16.25 14.24 -30.05
N ASN A 463 -16.01 15.55 -30.17
CA ASN A 463 -14.74 16.13 -30.61
C ASN A 463 -13.64 16.14 -29.55
N VAL A 464 -13.95 15.81 -28.28
CA VAL A 464 -12.97 15.73 -27.20
C VAL A 464 -12.40 14.31 -27.12
N GLU A 465 -11.13 14.15 -27.48
CA GLU A 465 -10.43 12.85 -27.49
C GLU A 465 -9.42 12.67 -26.35
N ARG A 466 -9.08 13.75 -25.61
CA ARG A 466 -8.13 13.69 -24.48
C ARG A 466 -8.77 14.15 -23.18
N PHE A 467 -8.51 13.42 -22.10
CA PHE A 467 -8.91 13.80 -20.75
C PHE A 467 -7.71 13.93 -19.83
N THR A 468 -7.60 15.06 -19.16
CA THR A 468 -6.51 15.35 -18.23
C THR A 468 -7.06 15.54 -16.83
N VAL A 469 -6.62 14.73 -15.88
CA VAL A 469 -7.03 14.77 -14.48
C VAL A 469 -5.87 15.26 -13.62
N VAL A 470 -6.02 16.45 -13.05
CA VAL A 470 -5.10 17.02 -12.06
C VAL A 470 -5.61 16.70 -10.67
N SER A 471 -4.95 15.74 -10.01
CA SER A 471 -5.32 15.32 -8.65
C SER A 471 -4.68 16.24 -7.61
N LYS A 472 -5.49 16.72 -6.66
CA LYS A 472 -5.08 17.62 -5.57
C LYS A 472 -5.33 17.00 -4.20
N GLU A 473 -4.55 17.41 -3.21
CA GLU A 473 -4.82 17.14 -1.79
C GLU A 473 -4.50 18.40 -1.00
N SER A 474 -5.47 18.87 -0.20
CA SER A 474 -5.36 20.15 0.53
C SER A 474 -4.93 21.31 -0.39
N ASP A 475 -5.50 21.35 -1.60
CA ASP A 475 -5.22 22.27 -2.70
C ASP A 475 -3.81 22.26 -3.31
N ILE A 476 -2.95 21.33 -2.90
CA ILE A 476 -1.68 21.09 -3.58
C ILE A 476 -1.89 20.06 -4.68
N SER A 477 -1.47 20.41 -5.89
CA SER A 477 -1.47 19.47 -7.02
C SER A 477 -0.45 18.36 -6.78
N LEU A 478 -0.93 17.12 -6.83
CA LEU A 478 -0.14 15.91 -6.61
C LEU A 478 0.40 15.33 -7.92
N SER A 479 -0.46 15.31 -8.95
CA SER A 479 -0.18 14.64 -10.22
C SER A 479 -1.07 15.18 -11.33
N GLN A 480 -0.54 15.17 -12.55
CA GLN A 480 -1.29 15.43 -13.77
C GLN A 480 -1.24 14.17 -14.64
N VAL A 481 -2.41 13.59 -14.91
CA VAL A 481 -2.52 12.37 -15.73
C VAL A 481 -3.44 12.63 -16.89
N SER A 482 -2.94 12.44 -18.11
CA SER A 482 -3.74 12.52 -19.32
C SER A 482 -3.91 11.15 -19.95
N VAL A 483 -5.13 10.86 -20.40
CA VAL A 483 -5.50 9.61 -21.06
C VAL A 483 -6.31 9.90 -22.32
N LEU A 484 -6.34 8.95 -23.24
CA LEU A 484 -7.18 9.04 -24.43
C LEU A 484 -8.58 8.50 -24.14
N ARG A 485 -9.60 9.21 -24.65
CA ARG A 485 -11.01 8.80 -24.56
C ARG A 485 -11.22 7.42 -25.16
N LYS A 486 -10.69 7.18 -26.37
CA LYS A 486 -10.81 5.91 -27.09
C LYS A 486 -10.39 4.69 -26.24
N ASP A 487 -9.36 4.84 -25.42
CA ASP A 487 -8.82 3.71 -24.65
C ASP A 487 -9.81 3.28 -23.55
N PHE A 488 -10.59 4.24 -23.04
CA PHE A 488 -11.67 4.01 -22.08
C PHE A 488 -12.96 3.53 -22.75
N GLU A 489 -13.33 4.08 -23.91
CA GLU A 489 -14.47 3.58 -24.70
C GLU A 489 -14.29 2.11 -25.10
N ASN A 490 -13.07 1.72 -25.47
CA ASN A 490 -12.74 0.33 -25.79
C ASN A 490 -12.89 -0.64 -24.61
N ILE A 491 -12.86 -0.15 -23.35
CA ILE A 491 -13.13 -0.99 -22.16
C ILE A 491 -14.57 -1.52 -22.21
N ALA A 492 -15.54 -0.73 -22.71
CA ALA A 492 -16.94 -1.13 -22.78
C ALA A 492 -17.15 -2.39 -23.67
N ASN A 493 -16.26 -2.60 -24.64
CA ASN A 493 -16.28 -3.74 -25.56
C ASN A 493 -15.22 -4.81 -25.24
N PHE A 494 -14.55 -4.73 -24.08
CA PHE A 494 -13.42 -5.61 -23.72
C PHE A 494 -12.23 -5.57 -24.70
N ASN A 495 -12.07 -4.46 -25.44
CA ASN A 495 -11.04 -4.26 -26.47
C ASN A 495 -9.87 -3.39 -25.99
N SER A 496 -9.66 -3.26 -24.68
CA SER A 496 -8.58 -2.47 -24.09
C SER A 496 -8.21 -3.02 -22.72
N SER A 497 -6.93 -2.86 -22.34
CA SER A 497 -6.36 -3.29 -21.07
C SER A 497 -5.80 -2.11 -20.26
N PRO A 498 -5.69 -2.21 -18.92
CA PRO A 498 -5.00 -1.18 -18.13
C PRO A 498 -3.60 -0.84 -18.68
N GLU A 499 -2.86 -1.84 -19.15
CA GLU A 499 -1.51 -1.70 -19.70
C GLU A 499 -1.49 -0.90 -21.01
N GLU A 500 -2.49 -1.10 -21.87
CA GLU A 500 -2.65 -0.34 -23.11
C GLU A 500 -3.01 1.12 -22.83
N ILE A 501 -3.92 1.36 -21.88
CA ILE A 501 -4.22 2.72 -21.40
C ILE A 501 -2.95 3.37 -20.84
N LEU A 502 -2.14 2.62 -20.08
CA LEU A 502 -0.88 3.14 -19.52
C LEU A 502 0.11 3.53 -20.62
N ALA A 503 0.22 2.73 -21.68
CA ALA A 503 1.14 2.99 -22.79
C ALA A 503 0.81 4.29 -23.55
N ASN A 504 -0.47 4.66 -23.59
CA ASN A 504 -0.96 5.89 -24.22
C ASN A 504 -1.10 7.07 -23.25
N ALA A 505 -1.05 6.82 -21.94
CA ALA A 505 -1.20 7.84 -20.91
C ALA A 505 0.08 8.66 -20.73
N THR A 506 -0.08 9.94 -20.36
CA THR A 506 1.01 10.77 -19.87
C THR A 506 0.83 11.03 -18.39
N ILE A 507 1.91 10.87 -17.61
CA ILE A 507 1.95 11.18 -16.18
C ILE A 507 3.05 12.22 -16.00
N GLU A 508 2.64 13.44 -15.66
CA GLU A 508 3.50 14.62 -15.64
C GLU A 508 3.45 15.33 -14.28
N GLU A 509 4.47 16.15 -14.05
CA GLU A 509 4.44 17.11 -12.94
C GLU A 509 3.26 18.07 -13.15
N PRO A 510 2.45 18.33 -12.11
CA PRO A 510 1.34 19.24 -12.23
C PRO A 510 1.81 20.67 -12.50
N SER A 511 1.73 21.07 -13.77
CA SER A 511 2.11 22.40 -14.27
C SER A 511 0.90 23.25 -14.66
N ILE A 512 -0.25 22.62 -14.92
CA ILE A 512 -1.47 23.32 -15.34
C ILE A 512 -2.08 24.07 -14.16
N THR A 513 -2.09 25.40 -14.28
CA THR A 513 -2.76 26.31 -13.34
C THR A 513 -4.02 26.87 -13.99
N LEU A 514 -5.19 26.49 -13.47
CA LEU A 514 -6.49 26.95 -13.98
C LEU A 514 -6.97 28.23 -13.25
N GLU A 515 -6.10 29.20 -13.01
CA GLU A 515 -6.40 30.37 -12.17
C GLU A 515 -7.62 31.17 -12.66
N ASN A 516 -7.74 31.36 -13.97
CA ASN A 516 -8.80 32.17 -14.59
C ASN A 516 -10.11 31.43 -14.87
N GLU A 517 -10.14 30.11 -14.64
CA GLU A 517 -11.36 29.32 -14.86
C GLU A 517 -12.34 29.45 -13.69
N PRO A 518 -13.66 29.50 -13.97
CA PRO A 518 -14.67 29.55 -12.94
C PRO A 518 -14.52 28.35 -12.00
N SER A 519 -14.35 28.66 -10.72
CA SER A 519 -14.40 27.66 -9.66
C SER A 519 -15.85 27.47 -9.26
N TYR A 520 -16.38 26.26 -9.43
CA TYR A 520 -17.66 25.87 -8.84
C TYR A 520 -17.49 25.45 -7.37
N GLU A 521 -16.24 25.39 -6.87
CA GLU A 521 -15.98 25.19 -5.46
C GLU A 521 -16.23 26.48 -4.67
N THR A 522 -17.13 26.39 -3.69
CA THR A 522 -17.34 27.43 -2.69
C THR A 522 -16.63 27.05 -1.39
N PHE A 523 -15.95 28.01 -0.78
CA PHE A 523 -15.44 27.91 0.58
C PHE A 523 -16.40 28.64 1.53
N PRO A 524 -16.56 28.20 2.78
CA PRO A 524 -15.86 27.07 3.40
C PRO A 524 -16.45 25.69 3.02
N LYS A 525 -15.61 24.65 2.97
CA LYS A 525 -16.06 23.26 2.79
C LYS A 525 -16.02 22.52 4.11
N PHE A 526 -17.09 21.81 4.45
CA PHE A 526 -17.19 21.06 5.70
C PHE A 526 -17.25 19.55 5.45
N GLU A 527 -16.41 18.82 6.16
CA GLU A 527 -16.40 17.36 6.19
C GLU A 527 -16.36 16.89 7.64
N TYR A 528 -17.16 15.89 7.97
CA TYR A 528 -17.19 15.32 9.32
C TYR A 528 -17.46 13.82 9.26
N GLY A 529 -17.08 13.13 10.32
CA GLY A 529 -17.30 11.69 10.41
C GLY A 529 -17.21 11.17 11.83
N VAL A 530 -17.76 9.97 11.99
CA VAL A 530 -17.69 9.18 13.21
C VAL A 530 -17.18 7.80 12.84
N LEU A 531 -16.10 7.36 13.48
CA LEU A 531 -15.41 6.12 13.16
C LEU A 531 -15.02 5.40 14.46
N PRO A 532 -15.06 4.06 14.52
CA PRO A 532 -14.37 3.35 15.58
C PRO A 532 -12.85 3.52 15.38
N ASP A 533 -12.12 3.69 16.48
CA ASP A 533 -10.68 3.83 16.52
C ASP A 533 -10.11 2.76 17.45
N VAL A 534 -9.18 1.96 16.94
CA VAL A 534 -8.56 0.87 17.71
C VAL A 534 -7.11 1.21 17.90
N GLU A 535 -6.70 1.33 19.16
CA GLU A 535 -5.32 1.55 19.56
C GLU A 535 -4.82 0.27 20.23
N GLY A 536 -3.80 -0.37 19.67
CA GLY A 536 -3.22 -1.59 20.20
C GLY A 536 -1.73 -1.43 20.49
N HIS A 537 -1.27 -2.03 21.58
CA HIS A 537 0.10 -1.95 22.06
C HIS A 537 0.57 -3.29 22.62
N PHE A 538 1.85 -3.60 22.39
CA PHE A 538 2.50 -4.79 22.92
C PHE A 538 3.67 -4.41 23.84
N GLY A 539 3.54 -4.77 25.12
CA GLY A 539 4.66 -5.04 26.03
C GLY A 539 5.36 -3.84 26.67
N SER A 540 4.77 -3.29 27.74
CA SER A 540 5.40 -2.24 28.56
C SER A 540 6.40 -2.75 29.61
N ASP A 541 6.22 -3.94 30.20
CA ASP A 541 7.14 -4.55 31.18
C ASP A 541 7.33 -6.09 30.98
N LYS A 542 8.00 -6.79 31.92
CA LYS A 542 8.26 -8.25 31.86
C LYS A 542 7.02 -9.11 32.17
N ASN A 543 5.96 -8.52 32.74
CA ASN A 543 4.70 -9.17 33.09
C ASN A 543 3.54 -8.75 32.16
N ASP A 544 3.78 -7.79 31.26
CA ASP A 544 2.74 -7.12 30.50
C ASP A 544 2.37 -7.88 29.21
N HIS A 545 1.09 -8.22 29.11
CA HIS A 545 0.48 -8.82 27.92
C HIS A 545 0.07 -7.76 26.90
N PHE A 546 -0.59 -8.17 25.81
CA PHE A 546 -1.20 -7.26 24.85
C PHE A 546 -2.20 -6.30 25.53
N LYS A 547 -2.11 -5.02 25.20
CA LYS A 547 -3.06 -3.99 25.62
C LYS A 547 -3.73 -3.36 24.41
N ALA A 548 -5.01 -3.04 24.52
CA ALA A 548 -5.73 -2.36 23.45
C ALA A 548 -6.91 -1.57 24.00
N ASP A 549 -7.21 -0.45 23.34
CA ASP A 549 -8.41 0.35 23.54
C ASP A 549 -9.23 0.36 22.26
N LEU A 550 -10.53 0.21 22.41
CA LEU A 550 -11.53 0.55 21.42
C LEU A 550 -12.14 1.90 21.81
N ASN A 551 -12.08 2.85 20.89
CA ASN A 551 -12.55 4.21 21.04
C ASN A 551 -13.57 4.55 19.94
N LEU A 552 -14.38 5.58 20.20
CA LEU A 552 -15.17 6.28 19.19
C LEU A 552 -14.48 7.60 18.85
N LYS A 553 -14.09 7.78 17.59
CA LYS A 553 -13.50 9.00 17.05
C LYS A 553 -14.57 9.81 16.32
N ILE A 554 -14.67 11.09 16.66
CA ILE A 554 -15.49 12.08 15.96
C ILE A 554 -14.53 13.13 15.40
N PHE A 555 -14.61 13.42 14.11
CA PHE A 555 -13.74 14.42 13.49
C PHE A 555 -14.54 15.40 12.63
N GLY A 556 -13.99 16.59 12.47
CA GLY A 556 -14.46 17.64 11.58
C GLY A 556 -13.29 18.33 10.90
N ARG A 557 -13.47 18.64 9.62
CA ARG A 557 -12.54 19.41 8.79
C ARG A 557 -13.32 20.55 8.14
N ILE A 558 -12.76 21.74 8.23
CA ILE A 558 -13.25 22.94 7.53
C ILE A 558 -12.12 23.43 6.63
N ASP A 559 -12.29 23.36 5.32
CA ASP A 559 -11.42 24.07 4.39
C ASP A 559 -11.91 25.51 4.35
N ILE A 560 -11.15 26.43 4.96
CA ILE A 560 -11.53 27.85 5.13
C ILE A 560 -11.25 28.62 3.85
N ALA A 561 -10.08 28.37 3.27
CA ALA A 561 -9.60 28.96 2.03
C ALA A 561 -8.59 28.01 1.41
N SER A 562 -8.07 28.37 0.24
CA SER A 562 -7.13 27.48 -0.44
C SER A 562 -5.86 27.25 0.36
N GLY A 563 -5.55 25.96 0.59
CA GLY A 563 -4.43 25.51 1.42
C GLY A 563 -4.61 25.77 2.94
N LEU A 564 -5.68 26.44 3.39
CA LEU A 564 -5.94 26.75 4.80
C LEU A 564 -7.12 25.92 5.34
N GLN A 565 -6.82 25.01 6.25
CA GLN A 565 -7.81 24.11 6.85
C GLN A 565 -7.80 24.15 8.38
N LEU A 566 -8.98 24.01 8.99
CA LEU A 566 -9.16 23.74 10.41
C LEU A 566 -9.61 22.30 10.58
N TYR A 567 -8.84 21.53 11.35
CA TYR A 567 -9.16 20.13 11.67
C TYR A 567 -9.39 19.97 13.18
N GLY A 568 -10.43 19.24 13.55
CA GLY A 568 -10.75 18.89 14.94
C GLY A 568 -11.04 17.40 15.07
N GLU A 569 -10.56 16.79 16.16
CA GLU A 569 -10.77 15.39 16.50
C GLU A 569 -11.05 15.25 17.99
N ALA A 570 -12.22 14.67 18.31
CA ALA A 570 -12.62 14.25 19.63
C ALA A 570 -12.64 12.72 19.73
N LYS A 571 -12.30 12.20 20.92
CA LYS A 571 -12.26 10.77 21.23
C LYS A 571 -13.11 10.49 22.45
N GLN A 572 -13.92 9.43 22.37
CA GLN A 572 -14.58 8.81 23.50
C GLN A 572 -14.05 7.38 23.68
N HIS A 573 -13.41 7.10 24.82
CA HIS A 573 -13.01 5.74 25.18
C HIS A 573 -14.24 4.88 25.48
N LEU A 574 -14.26 3.64 24.98
CA LEU A 574 -15.37 2.70 25.18
C LEU A 574 -14.95 1.55 26.09
N ILE A 575 -13.88 0.85 25.73
CA ILE A 575 -13.36 -0.29 26.48
C ILE A 575 -11.88 -0.46 26.18
N GLY A 576 -11.10 -0.88 27.16
CA GLY A 576 -9.70 -1.21 26.96
C GLY A 576 -8.93 -1.35 28.25
N ASN A 577 -7.60 -1.32 28.11
CA ASN A 577 -6.68 -1.49 29.24
C ASN A 577 -5.34 -0.76 29.06
N ILE A 578 -5.24 0.22 28.15
CA ILE A 578 -4.04 1.05 27.96
C ILE A 578 -3.77 1.92 29.19
N ASP A 579 -4.80 2.28 29.95
CA ASP A 579 -4.71 2.96 31.25
C ASP A 579 -3.82 2.23 32.28
N LYS A 580 -3.69 0.91 32.12
CA LYS A 580 -2.85 0.05 32.98
C LYS A 580 -1.38 0.00 32.57
N ILE A 581 -0.95 0.83 31.61
CA ILE A 581 0.47 0.96 31.29
C ILE A 581 1.14 1.73 32.44
N PRO A 582 2.12 1.13 33.14
CA PRO A 582 2.85 1.83 34.19
C PRO A 582 3.61 3.02 33.60
N GLY A 583 3.58 4.14 34.31
CA GLY A 583 4.41 5.29 33.96
C GLY A 583 5.88 5.04 34.27
N SER A 584 6.78 5.80 33.63
CA SER A 584 8.19 5.83 34.05
C SER A 584 8.29 6.36 35.49
N THR A 585 9.15 5.73 36.28
CA THR A 585 9.50 6.17 37.63
C THR A 585 10.82 6.95 37.68
N ASN A 586 11.46 7.19 36.53
CA ASN A 586 12.75 7.88 36.47
C ASN A 586 12.58 9.39 36.76
N PRO A 587 13.11 9.91 37.89
CA PRO A 587 12.98 11.32 38.24
C PRO A 587 13.95 12.24 37.48
N ASN A 588 14.99 11.70 36.83
CA ASN A 588 16.06 12.48 36.20
C ASN A 588 15.61 13.16 34.89
N ILE A 589 14.54 12.67 34.28
CA ILE A 589 14.06 13.14 33.00
C ILE A 589 12.60 13.53 33.07
N HIS A 590 12.24 14.59 32.35
CA HIS A 590 10.84 14.97 32.23
C HIS A 590 10.06 13.90 31.46
N HIS A 591 8.85 13.57 31.93
CA HIS A 591 8.00 12.57 31.32
C HIS A 591 7.34 13.13 30.05
N VAL A 592 7.95 12.86 28.89
CA VAL A 592 7.44 13.36 27.60
C VAL A 592 6.44 12.44 26.94
N ARG A 593 6.56 11.12 27.15
CA ARG A 593 5.66 10.08 26.63
C ARG A 593 5.36 8.98 27.64
N SER A 594 6.15 8.92 28.72
CA SER A 594 6.02 7.86 29.71
C SER A 594 4.70 7.90 30.50
N ASP A 595 4.02 9.04 30.56
CA ASP A 595 2.73 9.18 31.24
C ASP A 595 1.52 8.70 30.40
N ILE A 596 1.71 7.93 29.33
CA ILE A 596 0.63 7.50 28.42
C ILE A 596 -0.53 6.79 29.14
N GLY A 597 -0.27 5.98 30.17
CA GLY A 597 -1.32 5.36 30.99
C GLY A 597 -2.19 6.39 31.71
N LYS A 598 -1.62 7.50 32.20
CA LYS A 598 -2.37 8.59 32.84
C LYS A 598 -3.23 9.34 31.83
N TYR A 599 -2.68 9.62 30.65
CA TYR A 599 -3.44 10.21 29.54
C TYR A 599 -4.61 9.30 29.12
N ALA A 600 -4.42 7.98 29.09
CA ALA A 600 -5.50 7.04 28.78
C ALA A 600 -6.57 7.00 29.90
N ALA A 601 -6.16 6.99 31.16
CA ALA A 601 -7.06 6.98 32.32
C ALA A 601 -7.92 8.25 32.43
N GLU A 602 -7.31 9.43 32.31
CA GLU A 602 -8.01 10.71 32.47
C GLU A 602 -8.70 11.17 31.18
N GLY A 603 -8.14 10.84 30.02
CA GLY A 603 -8.63 11.24 28.69
C GLY A 603 -9.75 10.36 28.15
N THR A 604 -10.72 9.97 29.00
CA THR A 604 -11.89 9.16 28.60
C THR A 604 -12.71 9.88 27.51
N THR A 605 -13.01 11.17 27.72
CA THR A 605 -13.57 12.06 26.71
C THR A 605 -12.54 13.16 26.46
N SER A 606 -11.99 13.26 25.26
CA SER A 606 -10.83 14.12 24.99
C SER A 606 -10.87 14.81 23.63
N ILE A 607 -10.18 15.95 23.53
CA ILE A 607 -9.89 16.63 22.25
C ILE A 607 -8.47 16.24 21.85
N ARG A 608 -8.33 15.16 21.09
CA ARG A 608 -7.02 14.66 20.65
C ARG A 608 -6.30 15.68 19.79
N ARG A 609 -7.04 16.40 18.94
CA ARG A 609 -6.48 17.40 18.03
C ARG A 609 -7.47 18.51 17.77
N ILE A 610 -6.96 19.74 17.70
CA ILE A 610 -7.62 20.88 17.08
C ILE A 610 -6.52 21.77 16.50
N SER A 611 -6.43 21.83 15.18
CA SER A 611 -5.30 22.42 14.50
C SER A 611 -5.73 23.23 13.30
N LEU A 612 -5.22 24.46 13.22
CA LEU A 612 -5.22 25.26 12.00
C LEU A 612 -3.96 24.91 11.21
N GLU A 613 -4.12 24.53 9.95
CA GLU A 613 -3.06 24.05 9.07
C GLU A 613 -3.07 24.83 7.76
N TYR A 614 -1.89 25.32 7.36
CA TYR A 614 -1.67 26.00 6.09
C TYR A 614 -0.61 25.26 5.29
N ILE A 615 -0.98 24.74 4.12
CA ILE A 615 -0.09 23.98 3.23
C ILE A 615 0.04 24.70 1.89
N LYS A 616 1.27 24.82 1.37
CA LYS A 616 1.53 25.49 0.09
C LYS A 616 2.77 24.92 -0.61
N SER A 617 2.74 24.94 -1.94
CA SER A 617 3.92 24.76 -2.80
C SER A 617 4.39 26.13 -3.33
N PRO A 618 5.31 26.83 -2.66
CA PRO A 618 5.72 28.18 -3.08
C PRO A 618 6.54 28.21 -4.38
N VAL A 619 7.32 27.17 -4.64
CA VAL A 619 8.12 26.96 -5.86
C VAL A 619 8.10 25.46 -6.19
N ASN A 620 8.36 25.10 -7.44
CA ASN A 620 8.33 23.69 -7.88
C ASN A 620 9.20 22.80 -6.98
N ASP A 621 8.73 21.58 -6.73
CA ASP A 621 9.34 20.58 -5.84
C ASP A 621 9.46 20.94 -4.35
N PHE A 622 9.14 22.17 -3.93
CA PHE A 622 9.17 22.58 -2.53
C PHE A 622 7.77 22.70 -1.95
N TYR A 623 7.54 22.01 -0.84
CA TYR A 623 6.27 21.98 -0.15
C TYR A 623 6.46 22.43 1.29
N THR A 624 5.52 23.25 1.78
CA THR A 624 5.57 23.85 3.11
C THR A 624 4.29 23.58 3.87
N ARG A 625 4.38 23.36 5.17
CA ARG A 625 3.24 23.22 6.07
C ARG A 625 3.49 24.00 7.35
N LEU A 626 2.53 24.81 7.75
CA LEU A 626 2.45 25.42 9.06
C LEU A 626 1.24 24.87 9.80
N THR A 627 1.40 24.47 11.06
CA THR A 627 0.32 23.94 11.88
C THR A 627 0.35 24.57 13.26
N ALA A 628 -0.78 25.03 13.77
CA ALA A 628 -0.90 25.63 15.10
C ALA A 628 -2.12 25.10 15.85
N GLY A 629 -1.98 24.90 17.16
CA GLY A 629 -3.06 24.47 18.05
C GLY A 629 -2.70 23.25 18.88
N HIS A 630 -3.67 22.39 19.16
CA HIS A 630 -3.45 21.07 19.73
C HIS A 630 -2.99 20.12 18.62
N LEU A 631 -1.68 19.90 18.52
CA LEU A 631 -1.07 19.09 17.47
C LEU A 631 -1.35 17.59 17.67
N GLU A 632 -1.40 17.15 18.92
CA GLU A 632 -1.71 15.78 19.30
C GLU A 632 -2.25 15.70 20.74
N ALA A 633 -2.52 14.47 21.20
CA ALA A 633 -3.05 14.18 22.54
C ALA A 633 -2.21 14.80 23.67
N MET A 634 -0.88 14.72 23.57
CA MET A 634 0.03 15.15 24.64
C MET A 634 0.61 16.55 24.46
N TYR A 635 0.55 17.13 23.25
CA TYR A 635 1.26 18.37 22.92
C TYR A 635 0.42 19.34 22.11
N SER A 636 0.57 20.62 22.45
CA SER A 636 0.07 21.77 21.69
C SER A 636 1.21 22.67 21.31
N GLY A 637 1.07 23.43 20.24
CA GLY A 637 2.14 24.32 19.81
C GLY A 637 2.00 24.77 18.38
N ILE A 638 3.15 25.12 17.81
CA ILE A 638 3.31 25.52 16.41
C ILE A 638 4.35 24.58 15.79
N SER A 639 4.06 24.07 14.60
CA SER A 639 4.91 23.20 13.80
C SER A 639 5.10 23.82 12.42
N GLY A 640 6.32 23.78 11.92
CA GLY A 640 6.66 24.07 10.53
C GLY A 640 7.34 22.87 9.88
N GLU A 641 6.96 22.55 8.65
CA GLU A 641 7.57 21.50 7.83
C GLU A 641 7.91 22.08 6.45
N LEU A 642 9.10 21.76 5.94
CA LEU A 642 9.58 22.04 4.59
C LEU A 642 10.02 20.72 3.96
N LEU A 643 9.54 20.43 2.75
CA LEU A 643 9.93 19.25 1.99
C LEU A 643 10.40 19.68 0.61
N TYR A 644 11.62 19.30 0.25
CA TYR A 644 12.10 19.29 -1.14
C TYR A 644 11.98 17.88 -1.69
N LYS A 645 11.11 17.70 -2.69
CA LYS A 645 10.83 16.41 -3.33
C LYS A 645 10.66 16.62 -4.83
N PRO A 646 11.72 16.43 -5.62
CA PRO A 646 11.64 16.51 -7.07
C PRO A 646 10.68 15.52 -7.68
N HIS A 647 10.00 15.91 -8.76
CA HIS A 647 9.14 15.01 -9.52
C HIS A 647 9.91 13.73 -9.94
N ASP A 648 9.33 12.57 -9.68
CA ASP A 648 9.87 11.24 -9.98
C ASP A 648 11.21 10.84 -9.34
N ALA A 649 11.79 11.69 -8.49
CA ALA A 649 13.00 11.36 -7.76
C ALA A 649 12.78 10.23 -6.76
N THR A 650 13.81 9.40 -6.59
CA THR A 650 13.84 8.37 -5.54
C THR A 650 14.22 8.95 -4.18
N PHE A 651 14.64 10.21 -4.10
CA PHE A 651 15.04 10.86 -2.85
C PHE A 651 14.19 12.09 -2.55
N ALA A 652 14.13 12.46 -1.27
CA ALA A 652 13.55 13.73 -0.82
C ALA A 652 14.25 14.20 0.46
N PHE A 653 14.20 15.51 0.72
CA PHE A 653 14.78 16.13 1.91
C PHE A 653 13.70 16.89 2.67
N GLY A 654 13.56 16.60 3.96
CA GLY A 654 12.60 17.24 4.85
C GLY A 654 13.30 18.01 5.97
N LEU A 655 12.74 19.14 6.38
CA LEU A 655 13.08 19.87 7.59
C LEU A 655 11.81 20.10 8.41
N ASP A 656 11.82 19.76 9.69
CA ASP A 656 10.75 20.09 10.62
C ASP A 656 11.25 20.87 11.83
N MET A 657 10.41 21.76 12.35
CA MET A 657 10.65 22.49 13.60
C MET A 657 9.34 22.67 14.36
N ASN A 658 9.37 22.36 15.66
CA ASN A 658 8.19 22.30 16.51
C ASN A 658 8.45 23.04 17.83
N PHE A 659 7.59 23.99 18.17
CA PHE A 659 7.57 24.70 19.44
C PHE A 659 6.36 24.26 20.24
N VAL A 660 6.56 23.43 21.26
CA VAL A 660 5.47 22.68 21.89
C VAL A 660 5.43 22.83 23.40
N LYS A 661 4.20 22.75 23.93
CA LYS A 661 3.86 22.72 25.36
C LYS A 661 3.05 21.46 25.64
N GLN A 662 3.39 20.78 26.72
CA GLN A 662 2.69 19.56 27.12
C GLN A 662 1.28 19.89 27.64
N ARG A 663 0.30 19.08 27.26
CA ARG A 663 -1.12 19.22 27.61
C ARG A 663 -1.44 18.51 28.92
N GLY A 664 -2.52 18.88 29.60
CA GLY A 664 -3.02 18.12 30.76
C GLY A 664 -3.48 16.71 30.38
N PHE A 665 -3.56 15.82 31.37
CA PHE A 665 -3.86 14.40 31.16
C PHE A 665 -5.30 14.16 30.68
N ASP A 666 -6.22 15.08 30.99
CA ASP A 666 -7.59 15.11 30.47
C ASP A 666 -7.65 15.31 28.93
N GLN A 667 -6.56 15.80 28.32
CA GLN A 667 -6.48 16.12 26.89
C GLN A 667 -7.59 17.07 26.42
N LEU A 668 -8.04 17.95 27.32
CA LEU A 668 -8.94 19.06 27.00
C LEU A 668 -8.08 20.31 26.78
N LEU A 669 -8.45 21.45 27.34
CA LEU A 669 -7.76 22.73 27.11
C LEU A 669 -6.63 23.00 28.14
N SER A 670 -6.50 22.14 29.16
CA SER A 670 -5.52 22.33 30.23
C SER A 670 -4.09 22.08 29.74
N MET A 671 -3.12 22.77 30.34
CA MET A 671 -1.71 22.73 29.94
C MET A 671 -0.80 22.47 31.14
N ARG A 672 0.26 21.71 30.92
CA ARG A 672 1.31 21.43 31.91
C ARG A 672 2.46 22.42 31.77
N GLY A 673 3.38 22.43 32.74
CA GLY A 673 4.50 23.39 32.78
C GLY A 673 5.57 23.14 31.71
N PHE A 674 5.69 21.91 31.20
CA PHE A 674 6.76 21.54 30.28
C PHE A 674 6.59 22.15 28.88
N LYS A 675 7.69 22.72 28.38
CA LYS A 675 7.81 23.29 27.04
C LYS A 675 9.14 22.84 26.43
N THR A 676 9.16 22.61 25.13
CA THR A 676 10.38 22.25 24.42
C THR A 676 10.32 22.68 22.96
N VAL A 677 11.49 22.68 22.32
CA VAL A 677 11.65 22.87 20.88
C VAL A 677 12.30 21.60 20.33
N THR A 678 11.70 21.04 19.30
CA THR A 678 12.21 19.87 18.58
C THR A 678 12.34 20.20 17.10
N GLY A 679 13.19 19.48 16.39
CA GLY A 679 13.35 19.68 14.95
C GLY A 679 14.32 18.69 14.35
N HIS A 680 14.08 18.31 13.10
CA HIS A 680 14.83 17.28 12.42
C HIS A 680 15.09 17.62 10.96
N ALA A 681 16.26 17.20 10.48
CA ALA A 681 16.53 17.04 9.06
C ALA A 681 16.33 15.59 8.68
N SER A 682 15.55 15.34 7.62
CA SER A 682 15.17 14.01 7.17
C SER A 682 15.61 13.77 5.72
N LEU A 683 16.26 12.64 5.47
CA LEU A 683 16.50 12.10 4.15
C LEU A 683 15.55 10.94 3.90
N TYR A 684 14.87 10.95 2.75
CA TYR A 684 14.01 9.88 2.28
C TYR A 684 14.64 9.22 1.06
N TYR A 685 14.54 7.90 0.98
CA TYR A 685 14.93 7.10 -0.18
C TYR A 685 13.85 6.06 -0.49
N VAL A 686 13.43 6.00 -1.76
CA VAL A 686 12.41 5.09 -2.27
C VAL A 686 13.05 4.08 -3.21
N ASN A 687 13.06 2.81 -2.78
CA ASN A 687 13.33 1.69 -3.64
C ASN A 687 12.06 1.30 -4.42
N LYS A 688 11.96 1.76 -5.67
CA LYS A 688 10.80 1.51 -6.55
C LYS A 688 10.61 0.02 -6.91
N LYS A 689 11.66 -0.81 -6.84
CA LYS A 689 11.60 -2.24 -7.17
C LYS A 689 10.83 -3.06 -6.13
N TYR A 690 10.99 -2.72 -4.86
CA TYR A 690 10.38 -3.46 -3.73
C TYR A 690 9.30 -2.64 -3.00
N ASP A 691 9.00 -1.42 -3.44
CA ASP A 691 8.10 -0.47 -2.77
C ASP A 691 8.49 -0.16 -1.33
N ILE A 692 9.80 -0.15 -1.06
CA ILE A 692 10.38 0.16 0.25
C ILE A 692 10.78 1.62 0.28
N THR A 693 10.36 2.32 1.34
CA THR A 693 10.82 3.67 1.67
C THR A 693 11.66 3.60 2.94
N SER A 694 12.82 4.25 2.91
CA SER A 694 13.71 4.45 4.06
C SER A 694 13.76 5.94 4.38
N LYS A 695 13.54 6.30 5.64
CA LYS A 695 13.61 7.65 6.17
C LYS A 695 14.65 7.68 7.28
N VAL A 696 15.63 8.56 7.17
CA VAL A 696 16.62 8.83 8.22
C VAL A 696 16.42 10.26 8.68
N SER A 697 16.10 10.45 9.96
CA SER A 697 15.90 11.78 10.55
C SER A 697 16.93 12.03 11.65
N ILE A 698 17.62 13.16 11.59
CA ILE A 698 18.63 13.58 12.57
C ILE A 698 18.17 14.88 13.20
N GLY A 699 18.18 14.98 14.53
CA GLY A 699 17.71 16.19 15.19
C GLY A 699 17.51 16.07 16.69
N ARG A 700 16.76 17.02 17.24
CA ARG A 700 16.46 17.13 18.66
C ARG A 700 15.04 16.64 18.97
N TYR A 701 14.92 15.77 19.94
CA TYR A 701 13.68 15.09 20.35
C TYR A 701 13.01 15.77 21.54
N LEU A 702 11.80 15.32 21.89
CA LEU A 702 10.95 15.92 22.93
C LEU A 702 11.64 15.99 24.30
N ALA A 703 12.37 14.94 24.67
CA ALA A 703 13.10 14.89 25.95
C ALA A 703 14.43 15.67 25.91
N LYS A 704 14.64 16.52 24.89
CA LYS A 704 15.80 17.40 24.72
C LYS A 704 17.10 16.68 24.38
N ASP A 705 17.02 15.40 24.07
CA ASP A 705 18.09 14.57 23.52
C ASP A 705 18.27 14.79 22.01
N TRP A 706 19.50 14.64 21.53
CA TRP A 706 19.86 14.66 20.12
C TRP A 706 20.08 13.25 19.62
N GLY A 707 19.63 12.97 18.40
CA GLY A 707 19.80 11.62 17.87
C GLY A 707 19.31 11.41 16.45
N THR A 708 19.18 10.16 16.09
CA THR A 708 18.83 9.70 14.75
C THR A 708 17.74 8.63 14.81
N THR A 709 16.66 8.84 14.06
CA THR A 709 15.64 7.81 13.79
C THR A 709 15.85 7.27 12.40
N ILE A 710 15.88 5.95 12.27
CA ILE A 710 15.79 5.23 11.01
C ILE A 710 14.40 4.60 10.97
N ASP A 711 13.63 4.84 9.91
CA ASP A 711 12.30 4.26 9.67
C ASP A 711 12.28 3.65 8.27
N ILE A 712 11.94 2.36 8.17
CA ILE A 712 11.92 1.62 6.91
C ILE A 712 10.57 0.94 6.81
N TYR A 713 9.85 1.20 5.71
CA TYR A 713 8.54 0.60 5.48
C TYR A 713 8.33 0.19 4.03
N ARG A 714 7.58 -0.89 3.85
CA ARG A 714 7.04 -1.30 2.56
C ARG A 714 5.58 -0.91 2.48
N GLN A 715 5.16 -0.36 1.34
CA GLN A 715 3.76 -0.02 1.08
C GLN A 715 3.25 -0.75 -0.15
N PHE A 716 2.25 -1.60 0.05
CA PHE A 716 1.62 -2.41 -0.99
C PHE A 716 0.66 -1.59 -1.85
N ARG A 717 0.37 -2.07 -3.06
CA ARG A 717 -0.54 -1.45 -4.06
C ARG A 717 -1.95 -1.17 -3.52
N ASN A 718 -2.36 -1.95 -2.53
CA ASN A 718 -3.66 -1.85 -1.90
C ASN A 718 -3.72 -0.86 -0.71
N GLY A 719 -2.61 -0.18 -0.40
CA GLY A 719 -2.51 0.84 0.66
C GLY A 719 -2.01 0.33 2.01
N ILE A 720 -1.89 -1.00 2.20
CA ILE A 720 -1.28 -1.56 3.42
C ILE A 720 0.18 -1.14 3.50
N ARG A 721 0.61 -0.73 4.69
CA ARG A 721 2.00 -0.42 5.00
C ARG A 721 2.47 -1.27 6.17
N ILE A 722 3.67 -1.83 6.08
CA ILE A 722 4.34 -2.52 7.18
C ILE A 722 5.74 -1.94 7.29
N GLY A 723 6.14 -1.51 8.49
CA GLY A 723 7.41 -0.85 8.70
C GLY A 723 8.02 -1.09 10.07
N ALA A 724 9.28 -0.70 10.21
CA ALA A 724 10.06 -0.79 11.42
C ALA A 724 10.87 0.49 11.60
N ASN A 725 11.01 0.95 12.84
CA ASN A 725 11.83 2.08 13.20
C ASN A 725 12.76 1.79 14.38
N ALA A 726 13.87 2.51 14.41
CA ALA A 726 14.82 2.53 15.52
C ALA A 726 15.35 3.96 15.72
N THR A 727 15.43 4.42 16.97
CA THR A 727 15.91 5.75 17.33
C THR A 727 17.02 5.67 18.36
N PHE A 728 18.18 6.21 18.01
CA PHE A 728 19.40 6.27 18.83
C PHE A 728 19.66 7.72 19.22
N THR A 729 19.91 8.00 20.49
CA THR A 729 20.14 9.37 20.97
C THR A 729 21.30 9.44 21.95
N ASP A 730 21.71 10.67 22.30
CA ASP A 730 22.76 10.97 23.28
C ASP A 730 22.32 10.83 24.75
N MET A 731 21.08 10.40 24.99
CA MET A 731 20.55 10.14 26.32
C MET A 731 21.23 8.92 26.95
N SER A 732 21.59 9.01 28.23
CA SER A 732 22.25 7.92 28.97
C SER A 732 21.36 6.67 29.04
N ASP A 733 21.96 5.48 29.05
CA ASP A 733 21.23 4.20 29.18
C ASP A 733 20.35 4.16 30.44
N SER A 734 20.79 4.77 31.54
CA SER A 734 19.99 4.89 32.77
C SER A 734 18.78 5.81 32.60
N ASP A 735 18.89 6.84 31.76
CA ASP A 735 17.83 7.82 31.55
C ASP A 735 16.85 7.41 30.44
N PHE A 736 17.32 6.67 29.43
CA PHE A 736 16.52 6.20 28.30
C PHE A 736 15.36 5.28 28.73
N GLY A 737 15.51 4.62 29.88
CA GLY A 737 14.59 3.61 30.42
C GLY A 737 15.23 2.22 30.33
N ARG A 738 14.43 1.16 30.14
CA ARG A 738 15.01 -0.17 29.84
C ARG A 738 15.50 -0.21 28.38
N GLY A 739 16.82 -0.27 28.20
CA GLY A 739 17.54 -0.32 26.91
C GLY A 739 18.11 1.03 26.46
N SER A 740 19.07 1.03 25.53
CA SER A 740 19.82 2.23 25.09
C SER A 740 19.24 2.95 23.86
N PHE A 741 18.16 2.40 23.28
CA PHE A 741 17.52 2.96 22.10
C PHE A 741 16.04 2.59 22.05
N ASP A 742 15.30 3.29 21.21
CA ASP A 742 13.87 3.08 20.99
C ASP A 742 13.65 2.33 19.67
N LYS A 743 12.68 1.41 19.63
CA LYS A 743 12.41 0.55 18.48
C LYS A 743 10.95 0.18 18.39
N GLY A 744 10.43 0.06 17.17
CA GLY A 744 9.06 -0.34 16.94
C GLY A 744 8.84 -0.95 15.56
N ILE A 745 7.86 -1.84 15.45
CA ILE A 745 7.29 -2.28 14.18
C ILE A 745 5.86 -1.79 14.13
N TYR A 746 5.36 -1.46 12.93
CA TYR A 746 4.00 -1.00 12.78
C TYR A 746 3.39 -1.51 11.48
N MET A 747 2.07 -1.62 11.49
CA MET A 747 1.27 -1.91 10.33
C MET A 747 0.17 -0.87 10.22
N THR A 748 -0.14 -0.47 8.99
CA THR A 748 -1.22 0.45 8.69
C THR A 748 -2.08 -0.16 7.59
N ILE A 749 -3.37 -0.30 7.84
CA ILE A 749 -4.32 -0.93 6.92
C ILE A 749 -5.37 0.13 6.56
N PRO A 750 -5.65 0.39 5.26
CA PRO A 750 -6.72 1.29 4.88
C PRO A 750 -8.05 0.86 5.49
N PHE A 751 -8.82 1.81 6.01
CA PHE A 751 -10.01 1.51 6.78
C PHE A 751 -11.15 0.92 5.93
N ASP A 752 -11.12 1.16 4.62
CA ASP A 752 -12.04 0.56 3.63
C ASP A 752 -11.93 -0.98 3.51
N PHE A 753 -10.92 -1.60 4.13
CA PHE A 753 -10.83 -3.06 4.28
C PHE A 753 -11.85 -3.64 5.28
N PHE A 754 -12.31 -2.83 6.23
CA PHE A 754 -13.17 -3.26 7.34
C PHE A 754 -14.48 -2.48 7.45
N TRP A 755 -14.65 -1.43 6.66
CA TRP A 755 -15.76 -0.49 6.80
C TRP A 755 -16.52 -0.29 5.48
N TYR A 756 -17.83 -0.14 5.56
CA TYR A 756 -18.70 -0.04 4.38
C TYR A 756 -18.58 1.30 3.63
N LYS A 757 -18.11 2.37 4.31
CA LYS A 757 -17.84 3.67 3.67
C LYS A 757 -16.37 3.76 3.27
N GLN A 758 -16.13 4.29 2.08
CA GLN A 758 -14.78 4.66 1.66
C GLN A 758 -14.22 5.75 2.57
N SER A 759 -12.99 5.54 3.01
CA SER A 759 -12.21 6.52 3.75
C SER A 759 -10.73 6.42 3.35
N ARG A 760 -10.02 7.54 3.49
CA ARG A 760 -8.56 7.61 3.44
C ARG A 760 -7.92 7.37 4.81
N ASP A 761 -8.74 7.21 5.85
CA ASP A 761 -8.30 6.81 7.18
C ASP A 761 -7.71 5.40 7.14
N LYS A 762 -6.83 5.12 8.09
CA LYS A 762 -6.12 3.85 8.20
C LYS A 762 -6.12 3.37 9.64
N ALA A 763 -6.38 2.09 9.85
CA ALA A 763 -6.16 1.43 11.14
C ALA A 763 -4.66 1.24 11.34
N ARG A 764 -4.13 1.63 12.50
CA ARG A 764 -2.70 1.57 12.82
C ARG A 764 -2.45 0.63 14.00
N PHE A 765 -1.61 -0.38 13.78
CA PHE A 765 -1.16 -1.33 14.79
C PHE A 765 0.31 -1.06 15.08
N ASN A 766 0.67 -0.71 16.33
CA ASN A 766 2.04 -0.44 16.72
C ASN A 766 2.54 -1.53 17.69
N PHE A 767 3.63 -2.16 17.31
CA PHE A 767 4.40 -3.12 18.10
C PHE A 767 5.66 -2.42 18.59
N ARG A 768 5.50 -1.55 19.58
CA ARG A 768 6.57 -0.76 20.20
C ARG A 768 6.36 -0.74 21.69
N ARG A 769 7.45 -0.77 22.46
CA ARG A 769 7.36 -0.52 23.90
C ARG A 769 6.94 0.92 24.13
N LEU A 770 5.76 1.13 24.71
CA LEU A 770 5.36 2.43 25.22
C LEU A 770 6.06 2.73 26.55
N GLY A 771 5.97 3.98 26.98
CA GLY A 771 6.50 4.37 28.29
C GLY A 771 7.92 4.95 28.26
N LYS A 772 8.58 4.97 27.09
CA LYS A 772 9.94 5.53 26.93
C LYS A 772 9.91 7.03 26.64
N ASN A 773 10.94 7.75 27.09
CA ASN A 773 11.06 9.20 26.92
C ASN A 773 12.14 9.60 25.91
N GLY A 774 13.23 8.83 25.79
CA GLY A 774 14.26 9.06 24.78
C GLY A 774 13.76 8.82 23.36
N GLY A 775 14.28 9.61 22.40
CA GLY A 775 13.99 9.43 20.97
C GLY A 775 12.54 9.70 20.55
N GLN A 776 11.77 10.44 21.34
CA GLN A 776 10.35 10.69 21.06
C GLN A 776 10.14 11.95 20.22
N LYS A 777 9.44 11.83 19.10
CA LYS A 777 9.04 12.95 18.23
C LYS A 777 7.60 13.40 18.51
N ILE A 778 7.23 14.57 18.01
CA ILE A 778 5.82 14.95 17.85
C ILE A 778 5.18 14.02 16.83
N ASN A 779 3.95 13.57 17.12
CA ASN A 779 3.19 12.77 16.17
C ASN A 779 2.40 13.68 15.23
N HIS A 780 2.85 13.78 13.98
CA HIS A 780 2.05 14.32 12.89
C HIS A 780 1.08 13.24 12.38
N ASN A 781 -0.11 13.63 11.89
CA ASN A 781 -1.08 12.65 11.37
C ASN A 781 -0.64 12.12 10.00
N THR A 782 -0.13 13.02 9.16
CA THR A 782 0.46 12.70 7.85
C THR A 782 1.58 13.69 7.57
N ASP A 783 2.81 13.22 7.41
CA ASP A 783 3.96 14.04 6.99
C ASP A 783 3.75 14.56 5.56
N LEU A 784 4.40 15.69 5.19
CA LEU A 784 4.36 16.17 3.80
C LEU A 784 4.88 15.11 2.83
N PHE A 785 5.92 14.37 3.18
CA PHE A 785 6.46 13.33 2.29
C PHE A 785 5.39 12.29 1.89
N ASP A 786 4.59 11.81 2.83
CA ASP A 786 3.55 10.83 2.56
C ASP A 786 2.40 11.44 1.73
N LEU A 787 2.04 12.69 2.03
CA LEU A 787 1.02 13.42 1.28
C LEU A 787 1.42 13.64 -0.19
N MET A 788 2.68 14.03 -0.44
CA MET A 788 3.18 14.29 -1.80
C MET A 788 3.60 13.02 -2.55
N SER A 789 3.97 11.96 -1.85
CA SER A 789 4.32 10.70 -2.50
C SER A 789 3.12 10.03 -3.17
N ALA A 790 1.89 10.33 -2.76
CA ALA A 790 0.69 9.72 -3.33
C ALA A 790 0.54 9.99 -4.84
N GLY A 791 0.94 11.17 -5.34
CA GLY A 791 0.85 11.56 -6.76
C GLY A 791 2.06 11.20 -7.63
N GLN A 792 3.07 10.54 -7.07
CA GLN A 792 4.27 10.22 -7.84
C GLN A 792 3.98 9.14 -8.89
N SER A 793 4.63 9.21 -10.06
CA SER A 793 4.38 8.28 -11.17
C SER A 793 4.46 6.82 -10.72
N TYR A 794 5.50 6.44 -9.97
CA TYR A 794 5.68 5.07 -9.49
C TYR A 794 4.56 4.59 -8.55
N ARG A 795 3.87 5.49 -7.83
CA ARG A 795 2.71 5.12 -7.01
C ARG A 795 1.46 4.95 -7.87
N ILE A 796 1.28 5.80 -8.87
CA ILE A 796 0.17 5.77 -9.81
C ILE A 796 0.25 4.50 -10.69
N THR A 797 1.42 4.23 -11.26
CA THR A 797 1.65 3.05 -12.12
C THR A 797 1.49 1.75 -11.34
N ASN A 798 1.95 1.69 -10.10
CA ASN A 798 1.77 0.52 -9.24
C ASN A 798 0.31 0.17 -8.94
N GLY A 799 -0.59 1.16 -8.94
CA GLY A 799 -2.03 0.95 -8.73
C GLY A 799 -2.85 1.01 -10.01
N TRP A 800 -2.21 0.99 -11.18
CA TRP A 800 -2.84 1.29 -12.46
C TRP A 800 -3.84 0.23 -12.94
N ASP A 801 -3.69 -1.01 -12.47
CA ASP A 801 -4.68 -2.07 -12.65
C ASP A 801 -6.09 -1.66 -12.23
N ARG A 802 -6.18 -0.72 -11.27
CA ARG A 802 -7.47 -0.19 -10.78
C ARG A 802 -8.01 0.99 -11.56
N ILE A 803 -7.35 1.43 -12.65
CA ILE A 803 -7.87 2.52 -13.47
C ILE A 803 -9.18 2.15 -14.18
N ILE A 804 -9.43 0.85 -14.34
CA ILE A 804 -10.66 0.34 -14.95
C ILE A 804 -11.78 0.04 -13.94
N ASP A 805 -11.54 0.22 -12.63
CA ASP A 805 -12.59 0.25 -11.58
C ASP A 805 -13.48 1.51 -11.68
#